data_AF-A0AAZ3RL56-F1
#
_entry.id   AF-A0AAZ3RL56-F1
#
_cell.length_a   1.000
_cell.length_b   1.000
_cell.length_c   1.000
_cell.angle_alpha   90.00
_cell.angle_beta   90.00
_cell.angle_gamma   90.00
#
_symmetry.space_group_name_H-M   'P 1'
#
loop_
_entity.id
_entity.type
_entity.pdbx_description
1 polymer ?
#
loop_
_entity_poly.entity_id
_entity_poly.type
_entity_poly.pdbx_seq_one_letter_code
_entity_poly.pdbx_strand_id
1 'polypeptide(L)'
;MVFFTIVTVNVRGLRDKGKRGGVFQYLSCVSFQVCFLQEVHLRDMGDVSVFTRGWAKGESRWGIGGVHSSGVGILFGDRDFCVVSSFSVIQGRVLVVDADWRGAKFRFVNIYAPAEPRGRKDLFLALPDICVTNRTVVLGGDFNVSFEGTGDFSLPYLVSVVKDFSLRDSFRVCDPKGEGMTWANSRGSRSRIDFIFLPVSVPISKVTVSPVWFSDHCQVQVVFSIDVPIFGRGFWKLNTKILADLSFREAFKSHYEIWGDLKPFFGSLVEWWECVKRNVRTLAISHCVTKVRAERKVFQRLQGELNALVSAENKGEGRDVERMESLKSRLGMYFQGKARDFLFRCQRDKFEFGEASSSYFFKQIKAARAKAVIAQLRTEGGGLVSDPKGMVEAASSFYQESFGEKDIDGSKESVFLGFLRKKVPPEAASDLDRPFELEEVEAALRGLPANKVPGYDGLPREFYVTFWEILGRDFFSVIKAVYDSGLLGSSMREGVLTLLYKKGERDNLGNYRPITLLSADYKVVARVLAGRLRKVLPHVIHEDQTCGVEGRSIHWNLSLVRDCIAWAQDRRVHLMLVGLDMEKAFDKVHHGFLFSVMERMGFGAGFLRWVGILYTAVGSRVLVNGHVGEVVPQQTGVRQGCPLSPLLFVLYMEPLAAAIRADVRIKGLRPPGRGSSEVKISQYADDMTLFLTSEGSVARVVEVLGEFGQASGARVNLGKSSVKFFGPWAGREEGLSGLPLCSGPMRVLGVDFEVTGSEGINWGQRIAKVRTRVGLWKARRLSMSGRVLVIKADILPSLVYLAYVFPLPPRYRKDLVQTMFSFVWGGYEYVKRDWMVQSVEEGGRGVPDLPLKLDTIFFSSICKSLVNPCNHGFKAFVLFWLSFPLRRLIAWDNSRPKAESLPAHFQHAVKWSRRHIECQEGVLCMDHRALYRTLVAKRGPVGVYGVGTEVWKAIQQKGISNRLKDLNWLCLHGRLPVREVLYRHGLSKVKVCPREGCQAEETLRHTFWECSFARKVWGDLGSFFQVLGILSFDAIMLGRGLGKRSGRGSFLIWLLISLGKTALWDSRVVLVKSNVDWGVGGVVSRVRADLRKRFEFDVDKYGFHASKERWKYLYE
;
A
#
# COMPACT_ATOMS: atom_id res chain seq x y z
N MET A 1 21.07 -20.01 12.60
CA MET A 1 21.30 -20.87 11.41
C MET A 1 20.00 -21.26 10.68
N VAL A 2 19.88 -20.93 9.39
CA VAL A 2 18.72 -21.20 8.51
C VAL A 2 19.19 -21.91 7.24
N PHE A 3 18.42 -22.89 6.74
CA PHE A 3 18.67 -23.49 5.43
C PHE A 3 18.35 -22.52 4.29
N PHE A 4 19.35 -22.26 3.45
CA PHE A 4 19.30 -21.47 2.24
C PHE A 4 19.51 -22.38 1.03
N THR A 5 18.71 -22.18 -0.01
CA THR A 5 18.74 -23.02 -1.22
C THR A 5 19.00 -22.18 -2.46
N ILE A 6 20.00 -22.58 -3.24
CA ILE A 6 20.30 -22.05 -4.57
C ILE A 6 20.05 -23.15 -5.61
N VAL A 7 19.46 -22.75 -6.73
CA VAL A 7 19.25 -23.62 -7.88
C VAL A 7 19.97 -23.04 -9.10
N THR A 8 20.57 -23.86 -9.93
CA THR A 8 20.97 -23.47 -11.29
C THR A 8 20.36 -24.41 -12.31
N VAL A 9 19.93 -23.88 -13.45
CA VAL A 9 19.35 -24.65 -14.55
C VAL A 9 19.49 -23.91 -15.89
N ASN A 10 20.07 -24.58 -16.88
CA ASN A 10 20.00 -24.14 -18.27
C ASN A 10 18.59 -24.45 -18.83
N VAL A 11 17.91 -23.43 -19.36
CA VAL A 11 16.51 -23.51 -19.80
C VAL A 11 16.32 -23.68 -21.31
N ARG A 12 17.39 -23.61 -22.11
CA ARG A 12 17.37 -23.73 -23.59
C ARG A 12 16.28 -22.90 -24.25
N GLY A 13 16.30 -21.61 -23.96
CA GLY A 13 15.42 -20.59 -24.51
C GLY A 13 14.05 -20.49 -23.81
N LEU A 14 13.65 -19.26 -23.46
CA LEU A 14 12.34 -18.94 -22.88
C LEU A 14 11.51 -18.01 -23.77
N ARG A 15 11.81 -17.96 -25.08
CA ARG A 15 11.07 -17.09 -26.01
C ARG A 15 9.65 -17.59 -26.22
N ASP A 16 9.47 -18.90 -26.37
CA ASP A 16 8.15 -19.49 -26.45
C ASP A 16 7.34 -19.19 -25.18
N LYS A 17 6.11 -18.70 -25.37
CA LYS A 17 5.25 -18.24 -24.28
C LYS A 17 4.76 -19.42 -23.43
N GLY A 18 4.47 -20.55 -24.07
CA GLY A 18 4.04 -21.78 -23.39
C GLY A 18 5.14 -22.33 -22.51
N LYS A 19 6.31 -22.59 -23.09
CA LYS A 19 7.53 -23.05 -22.39
C LYS A 19 7.89 -22.12 -21.24
N ARG A 20 7.98 -20.80 -21.48
CA ARG A 20 8.31 -19.82 -20.43
C ARG A 20 7.34 -19.86 -19.26
N GLY A 21 6.05 -19.87 -19.55
CA GLY A 21 5.02 -19.98 -18.53
C GLY A 21 5.15 -21.27 -17.73
N GLY A 22 5.32 -22.39 -18.42
CA GLY A 22 5.49 -23.72 -17.81
C GLY A 22 6.73 -23.81 -16.92
N VAL A 23 7.87 -23.29 -17.39
CA VAL A 23 9.13 -23.24 -16.62
C VAL A 23 8.95 -22.43 -15.33
N PHE A 24 8.33 -21.25 -15.39
CA PHE A 24 8.09 -20.45 -14.19
C PHE A 24 7.11 -21.11 -13.20
N GLN A 25 6.12 -21.88 -13.69
CA GLN A 25 5.25 -22.67 -12.82
C GLN A 25 5.98 -23.87 -12.20
N TYR A 26 6.83 -24.54 -12.97
CA TYR A 26 7.70 -25.61 -12.46
C TYR A 26 8.61 -25.07 -11.34
N LEU A 27 9.34 -23.99 -11.59
CA LEU A 27 10.19 -23.32 -10.60
C LEU A 27 9.37 -22.79 -9.40
N SER A 28 8.07 -22.51 -9.58
CA SER A 28 7.19 -22.16 -8.47
C SER A 28 6.82 -23.35 -7.58
N CYS A 29 6.97 -24.58 -8.05
CA CYS A 29 6.84 -25.80 -7.25
C CYS A 29 8.16 -26.21 -6.58
N VAL A 30 9.31 -25.77 -7.13
CA VAL A 30 10.64 -25.97 -6.52
C VAL A 30 10.82 -24.99 -5.34
N SER A 31 11.41 -25.49 -4.25
CA SER A 31 11.73 -24.69 -3.08
C SER A 31 13.14 -24.12 -3.23
N PHE A 32 13.28 -22.82 -3.48
CA PHE A 32 14.57 -22.13 -3.54
C PHE A 32 14.47 -20.67 -3.06
N GLN A 33 15.60 -20.10 -2.64
CA GLN A 33 15.76 -18.67 -2.38
C GLN A 33 16.30 -17.93 -3.61
N VAL A 34 17.26 -18.52 -4.32
CA VAL A 34 17.82 -17.95 -5.56
C VAL A 34 17.87 -19.02 -6.65
N CYS A 35 17.55 -18.66 -7.89
CA CYS A 35 17.68 -19.54 -9.05
C CYS A 35 18.43 -18.84 -10.19
N PHE A 36 19.50 -19.46 -10.67
CA PHE A 36 20.27 -19.06 -11.84
C PHE A 36 19.72 -19.75 -13.08
N LEU A 37 19.43 -18.96 -14.11
CA LEU A 37 18.95 -19.42 -15.40
C LEU A 37 19.98 -19.08 -16.48
N GLN A 38 20.35 -20.06 -17.29
CA GLN A 38 21.25 -19.89 -18.44
C GLN A 38 20.50 -20.13 -19.75
N GLU A 39 21.03 -19.61 -20.86
CA GLU A 39 20.47 -19.78 -22.20
C GLU A 39 19.02 -19.28 -22.29
N VAL A 40 18.70 -18.11 -21.72
CA VAL A 40 17.30 -17.61 -21.67
C VAL A 40 16.81 -17.01 -23.01
N HIS A 41 17.73 -16.67 -23.93
CA HIS A 41 17.49 -16.10 -25.27
C HIS A 41 16.77 -14.73 -25.24
N LEU A 42 17.30 -13.81 -24.44
CA LEU A 42 16.78 -12.44 -24.30
C LEU A 42 17.37 -11.51 -25.36
N ARG A 43 16.51 -10.85 -26.16
CA ARG A 43 16.93 -9.96 -27.26
C ARG A 43 17.02 -8.50 -26.85
N ASP A 44 16.04 -8.02 -26.09
CA ASP A 44 15.88 -6.60 -25.79
C ASP A 44 15.21 -6.33 -24.42
N MET A 45 15.10 -5.05 -24.07
CA MET A 45 14.44 -4.61 -22.84
C MET A 45 12.92 -4.88 -22.80
N GLY A 46 12.29 -5.12 -23.95
CA GLY A 46 10.91 -5.57 -24.06
C GLY A 46 10.75 -6.99 -23.53
N ASP A 47 11.62 -7.90 -23.94
CA ASP A 47 11.67 -9.28 -23.44
C ASP A 47 11.94 -9.30 -21.92
N VAL A 48 12.88 -8.49 -21.42
CA VAL A 48 13.14 -8.33 -19.96
C VAL A 48 11.86 -7.93 -19.21
N SER A 49 11.10 -6.96 -19.73
CA SER A 49 9.84 -6.55 -19.10
C SER A 49 8.81 -7.67 -19.08
N VAL A 50 8.73 -8.49 -20.12
CA VAL A 50 7.81 -9.64 -20.18
C VAL A 50 8.23 -10.71 -19.17
N PHE A 51 9.53 -11.03 -19.09
CA PHE A 51 10.04 -12.11 -18.25
C PHE A 51 9.94 -11.75 -16.77
N THR A 52 10.34 -10.53 -16.40
CA THR A 52 10.18 -10.01 -15.03
C THR A 52 8.71 -10.02 -14.59
N ARG A 53 7.76 -9.76 -15.50
CA ARG A 53 6.33 -9.83 -15.18
C ARG A 53 5.80 -11.26 -15.07
N GLY A 54 6.48 -12.24 -15.67
CA GLY A 54 6.10 -13.65 -15.61
C GLY A 54 6.44 -14.31 -14.28
N TRP A 55 7.45 -13.81 -13.55
CA TRP A 55 7.84 -14.30 -12.24
C TRP A 55 7.09 -13.56 -11.12
N ALA A 56 6.40 -14.30 -10.25
CA ALA A 56 5.48 -13.73 -9.25
C ALA A 56 5.87 -13.97 -7.78
N LYS A 57 6.89 -14.80 -7.53
CA LYS A 57 7.34 -15.12 -6.17
C LYS A 57 8.20 -14.01 -5.57
N GLY A 58 9.12 -13.42 -6.33
CA GLY A 58 10.02 -12.37 -5.86
C GLY A 58 10.56 -11.51 -7.01
N GLU A 59 11.71 -10.86 -6.80
CA GLU A 59 12.39 -10.09 -7.84
C GLU A 59 13.07 -11.00 -8.89
N SER A 60 13.42 -10.41 -10.03
CA SER A 60 14.23 -11.07 -11.07
C SER A 60 15.13 -10.09 -11.79
N ARG A 61 16.35 -10.50 -12.14
CA ARG A 61 17.32 -9.72 -12.93
C ARG A 61 17.75 -10.53 -14.15
N TRP A 62 18.10 -9.83 -15.22
CA TRP A 62 18.30 -10.43 -16.53
C TRP A 62 19.46 -9.75 -17.28
N GLY A 63 20.32 -10.56 -17.91
CA GLY A 63 21.36 -10.14 -18.83
C GLY A 63 20.94 -10.43 -20.28
N ILE A 64 20.90 -9.41 -21.12
CA ILE A 64 20.54 -9.51 -22.54
C ILE A 64 21.70 -10.14 -23.31
N GLY A 65 21.45 -11.13 -24.16
CA GLY A 65 22.48 -11.81 -24.96
C GLY A 65 22.31 -11.74 -26.47
N GLY A 66 21.09 -11.45 -26.97
CA GLY A 66 20.78 -11.45 -28.40
C GLY A 66 20.00 -12.69 -28.86
N VAL A 67 19.81 -12.85 -30.17
CA VAL A 67 18.96 -13.90 -30.77
C VAL A 67 19.66 -15.27 -30.84
N HIS A 68 21.00 -15.30 -30.73
CA HIS A 68 21.84 -16.48 -30.95
C HIS A 68 22.27 -17.14 -29.64
N SER A 69 21.33 -17.83 -29.02
CA SER A 69 21.55 -18.79 -27.91
C SER A 69 22.29 -18.29 -26.67
N SER A 70 22.14 -17.01 -26.29
CA SER A 70 22.78 -16.45 -25.09
C SER A 70 21.80 -15.64 -24.25
N GLY A 71 22.20 -15.31 -23.02
CA GLY A 71 21.38 -14.62 -22.03
C GLY A 71 21.35 -15.37 -20.71
N VAL A 72 21.32 -14.63 -19.61
CA VAL A 72 21.32 -15.16 -18.24
C VAL A 72 20.24 -14.47 -17.39
N GLY A 73 19.73 -15.15 -16.37
CA GLY A 73 18.73 -14.59 -15.45
C GLY A 73 18.93 -15.05 -14.00
N ILE A 74 18.61 -14.20 -13.04
CA ILE A 74 18.60 -14.53 -11.62
C ILE A 74 17.19 -14.29 -11.08
N LEU A 75 16.54 -15.34 -10.57
CA LEU A 75 15.22 -15.29 -9.95
C LEU A 75 15.33 -15.40 -8.43
N PHE A 76 14.66 -14.51 -7.70
CA PHE A 76 14.53 -14.60 -6.26
C PHE A 76 13.21 -15.26 -5.88
N GLY A 77 13.28 -16.38 -5.15
CA GLY A 77 12.14 -17.16 -4.68
C GLY A 77 11.49 -16.62 -3.40
N ASP A 78 12.18 -15.71 -2.72
CA ASP A 78 11.73 -15.02 -1.52
C ASP A 78 11.52 -13.52 -1.80
N ARG A 79 10.54 -12.90 -1.13
CA ARG A 79 10.27 -11.46 -1.20
C ARG A 79 11.11 -10.65 -0.21
N ASP A 80 11.85 -11.31 0.66
CA ASP A 80 12.72 -10.68 1.65
C ASP A 80 14.05 -10.18 1.05
N PHE A 81 14.34 -10.50 -0.22
CA PHE A 81 15.54 -9.98 -0.92
C PHE A 81 15.41 -8.48 -1.23
N CYS A 82 16.50 -7.76 -0.99
CA CYS A 82 16.70 -6.39 -1.45
C CYS A 82 17.85 -6.35 -2.44
N VAL A 83 17.57 -6.15 -3.73
CA VAL A 83 18.62 -6.00 -4.74
C VAL A 83 19.26 -4.63 -4.60
N VAL A 84 20.56 -4.60 -4.33
CA VAL A 84 21.37 -3.38 -4.17
C VAL A 84 21.88 -2.89 -5.52
N SER A 85 22.40 -3.81 -6.34
CA SER A 85 22.91 -3.52 -7.68
C SER A 85 22.73 -4.73 -8.59
N SER A 86 22.70 -4.48 -9.91
CA SER A 86 22.69 -5.54 -10.91
C SER A 86 23.29 -5.04 -12.22
N PHE A 87 24.24 -5.78 -12.77
CA PHE A 87 24.91 -5.43 -14.02
C PHE A 87 25.40 -6.68 -14.75
N SER A 88 25.50 -6.60 -16.08
CA SER A 88 26.10 -7.65 -16.90
C SER A 88 27.56 -7.28 -17.15
N VAL A 89 28.48 -8.20 -16.87
CA VAL A 89 29.92 -7.97 -17.10
C VAL A 89 30.28 -8.35 -18.54
N ILE A 90 29.90 -9.56 -18.94
CA ILE A 90 29.94 -10.00 -20.33
C ILE A 90 28.50 -10.16 -20.78
N GLN A 91 28.11 -9.40 -21.79
CA GLN A 91 26.74 -9.31 -22.26
C GLN A 91 26.17 -10.71 -22.58
N GLY A 92 25.11 -11.09 -21.86
CA GLY A 92 24.41 -12.37 -22.04
C GLY A 92 25.13 -13.61 -21.51
N ARG A 93 26.32 -13.44 -20.90
CA ARG A 93 27.16 -14.55 -20.40
C ARG A 93 27.39 -14.46 -18.90
N VAL A 94 27.55 -13.26 -18.35
CA VAL A 94 27.79 -13.06 -16.91
C VAL A 94 26.87 -11.96 -16.38
N LEU A 95 26.05 -12.32 -15.40
CA LEU A 95 25.16 -11.41 -14.68
C LEU A 95 25.52 -11.41 -13.20
N VAL A 96 25.84 -10.23 -12.69
CA VAL A 96 26.18 -9.99 -11.29
C VAL A 96 25.01 -9.28 -10.61
N VAL A 97 24.61 -9.77 -9.44
CA VAL A 97 23.57 -9.15 -8.61
C VAL A 97 24.04 -9.13 -7.17
N ASP A 98 24.24 -7.92 -6.64
CA ASP A 98 24.44 -7.73 -5.21
C ASP A 98 23.06 -7.61 -4.55
N ALA A 99 22.80 -8.48 -3.57
CA ALA A 99 21.54 -8.49 -2.86
C ALA A 99 21.72 -8.79 -1.37
N ASP A 100 20.85 -8.19 -0.57
CA ASP A 100 20.80 -8.38 0.86
C ASP A 100 19.57 -9.24 1.20
N TRP A 101 19.75 -10.26 2.03
CA TRP A 101 18.67 -11.13 2.50
C TRP A 101 18.78 -11.33 4.00
N ARG A 102 17.80 -10.79 4.74
CA ARG A 102 17.75 -10.87 6.23
C ARG A 102 19.05 -10.44 6.92
N GLY A 103 19.73 -9.43 6.37
CA GLY A 103 20.99 -8.90 6.90
C GLY A 103 22.25 -9.53 6.33
N ALA A 104 22.17 -10.75 5.75
CA ALA A 104 23.29 -11.33 5.02
C ALA A 104 23.46 -10.66 3.64
N LYS A 105 24.71 -10.36 3.29
CA LYS A 105 25.08 -9.65 2.07
C LYS A 105 25.71 -10.63 1.08
N PHE A 106 25.04 -10.83 -0.06
CA PHE A 106 25.51 -11.74 -1.10
C PHE A 106 25.89 -10.97 -2.36
N ARG A 107 26.85 -11.53 -3.10
CA ARG A 107 27.09 -11.27 -4.52
C ARG A 107 26.78 -12.55 -5.29
N PHE A 108 25.71 -12.54 -6.06
CA PHE A 108 25.33 -13.66 -6.92
C PHE A 108 25.88 -13.44 -8.32
N VAL A 109 26.65 -14.39 -8.83
CA VAL A 109 27.25 -14.35 -10.16
C VAL A 109 26.73 -15.54 -10.97
N ASN A 110 25.84 -15.27 -11.91
CA ASN A 110 25.31 -16.26 -12.83
C ASN A 110 26.14 -16.29 -14.13
N ILE A 111 26.70 -17.45 -14.45
CA ILE A 111 27.57 -17.69 -15.60
C ILE A 111 26.91 -18.60 -16.63
N TYR A 112 27.06 -18.23 -17.89
CA TYR A 112 26.85 -19.08 -19.04
C TYR A 112 28.10 -18.98 -19.94
N ALA A 113 29.05 -19.88 -19.78
CA ALA A 113 30.32 -19.82 -20.49
C ALA A 113 30.16 -20.20 -21.97
N PRO A 114 30.99 -19.69 -22.91
CA PRO A 114 30.97 -20.13 -24.30
C PRO A 114 31.26 -21.64 -24.43
N ALA A 115 30.81 -22.30 -25.51
CA ALA A 115 31.28 -23.66 -25.80
C ALA A 115 32.74 -23.65 -26.33
N GLU A 116 33.12 -22.56 -27.01
CA GLU A 116 34.46 -22.39 -27.56
C GLU A 116 35.51 -22.21 -26.44
N PRO A 117 36.59 -23.03 -26.41
CA PRO A 117 37.63 -22.97 -25.37
C PRO A 117 38.30 -21.59 -25.19
N ARG A 118 38.54 -20.85 -26.28
CA ARG A 118 39.16 -19.50 -26.22
C ARG A 118 38.25 -18.51 -25.51
N GLY A 119 36.98 -18.44 -25.91
CA GLY A 119 35.98 -17.60 -25.25
C GLY A 119 35.72 -17.98 -23.80
N ARG A 120 35.86 -19.26 -23.42
CA ARG A 120 35.82 -19.69 -22.00
C ARG A 120 36.99 -19.15 -21.21
N LYS A 121 38.21 -19.26 -21.73
CA LYS A 121 39.41 -18.72 -21.09
C LYS A 121 39.25 -17.22 -20.82
N ASP A 122 38.83 -16.44 -21.82
CA ASP A 122 38.66 -14.99 -21.67
C ASP A 122 37.62 -14.64 -20.60
N LEU A 123 36.52 -15.40 -20.54
CA LEU A 123 35.52 -15.24 -19.48
C LEU A 123 36.09 -15.56 -18.10
N PHE A 124 36.86 -16.64 -17.96
CA PHE A 124 37.45 -17.04 -16.67
C PHE A 124 38.51 -16.04 -16.19
N LEU A 125 39.26 -15.42 -17.10
CA LEU A 125 40.20 -14.33 -16.78
C LEU A 125 39.52 -13.07 -16.26
N ALA A 126 38.25 -12.84 -16.60
CA ALA A 126 37.48 -11.70 -16.10
C ALA A 126 36.83 -11.96 -14.71
N LEU A 127 36.76 -13.21 -14.24
CA LEU A 127 36.10 -13.54 -12.98
C LEU A 127 36.77 -12.98 -11.71
N PRO A 128 38.11 -12.88 -11.60
CA PRO A 128 38.75 -12.36 -10.40
C PRO A 128 38.25 -10.97 -10.01
N ASP A 129 38.21 -10.03 -10.96
CA ASP A 129 37.73 -8.65 -10.72
C ASP A 129 36.26 -8.61 -10.26
N ILE A 130 35.45 -9.58 -10.71
CA ILE A 130 34.04 -9.70 -10.32
C ILE A 130 33.90 -10.23 -8.90
N CYS A 131 34.77 -11.15 -8.50
CA CYS A 131 34.73 -11.80 -7.20
C CYS A 131 35.29 -10.92 -6.07
N VAL A 132 36.05 -9.87 -6.36
CA VAL A 132 36.52 -8.89 -5.36
C VAL A 132 35.33 -8.09 -4.78
N THR A 133 34.95 -8.40 -3.54
CA THR A 133 33.88 -7.71 -2.80
C THR A 133 33.92 -8.02 -1.30
N ASN A 134 33.31 -7.17 -0.49
CA ASN A 134 33.05 -7.42 0.94
C ASN A 134 31.76 -8.24 1.20
N ARG A 135 31.30 -9.02 0.21
CA ARG A 135 30.04 -9.77 0.22
C ARG A 135 30.33 -11.25 0.06
N THR A 136 29.46 -12.12 0.57
CA THR A 136 29.56 -13.57 0.31
C THR A 136 29.30 -13.84 -1.16
N VAL A 137 30.35 -14.26 -1.88
CA VAL A 137 30.27 -14.56 -3.32
C VAL A 137 29.67 -15.94 -3.53
N VAL A 138 28.65 -16.02 -4.39
CA VAL A 138 28.12 -17.28 -4.91
C VAL A 138 28.30 -17.25 -6.42
N LEU A 139 29.11 -18.18 -6.92
CA LEU A 139 29.37 -18.35 -8.34
C LEU A 139 28.61 -19.58 -8.83
N GLY A 140 27.82 -19.48 -9.89
CA GLY A 140 27.15 -20.66 -10.42
C GLY A 140 26.53 -20.48 -11.78
N GLY A 141 26.22 -21.59 -12.43
CA GLY A 141 25.70 -21.61 -13.79
C GLY A 141 26.24 -22.75 -14.61
N ASP A 142 26.22 -22.56 -15.93
CA ASP A 142 26.72 -23.50 -16.92
C ASP A 142 28.10 -23.02 -17.39
N PHE A 143 29.14 -23.77 -17.05
CA PHE A 143 30.54 -23.41 -17.33
C PHE A 143 31.05 -24.05 -18.63
N ASN A 144 30.25 -24.91 -19.27
CA ASN A 144 30.62 -25.65 -20.48
C ASN A 144 31.99 -26.35 -20.39
N VAL A 145 32.51 -26.64 -19.19
CA VAL A 145 33.79 -27.31 -18.94
C VAL A 145 33.60 -28.36 -17.85
N SER A 146 34.22 -29.53 -18.01
CA SER A 146 34.20 -30.61 -17.01
C SER A 146 35.51 -30.61 -16.21
N PHE A 147 35.43 -30.86 -14.90
CA PHE A 147 36.61 -31.10 -14.05
C PHE A 147 37.20 -32.51 -14.24
N GLU A 148 36.49 -33.41 -14.92
CA GLU A 148 36.84 -34.83 -15.06
C GLU A 148 37.43 -35.16 -16.43
N GLY A 149 37.43 -34.22 -17.38
CA GLY A 149 38.00 -34.40 -18.71
C GLY A 149 39.49 -34.02 -18.77
N THR A 150 40.29 -34.80 -19.50
CA THR A 150 41.69 -34.47 -19.79
C THR A 150 41.80 -33.56 -21.02
N GLY A 151 42.59 -32.48 -20.93
CA GLY A 151 42.99 -31.68 -22.12
C GLY A 151 42.27 -30.35 -22.37
N ASP A 152 41.40 -29.85 -21.49
CA ASP A 152 40.79 -28.52 -21.65
C ASP A 152 41.69 -27.39 -21.11
N PHE A 153 42.30 -26.60 -22.00
CA PHE A 153 43.22 -25.53 -21.61
C PHE A 153 42.55 -24.35 -20.86
N SER A 154 41.22 -24.26 -20.86
CA SER A 154 40.51 -23.20 -20.12
C SER A 154 40.32 -23.55 -18.63
N LEU A 155 40.31 -24.83 -18.27
CA LEU A 155 40.05 -25.32 -16.91
C LEU A 155 41.03 -24.76 -15.85
N PRO A 156 42.36 -24.67 -16.08
CA PRO A 156 43.30 -24.12 -15.08
C PRO A 156 42.95 -22.71 -14.59
N TYR A 157 42.37 -21.88 -15.47
CA TYR A 157 41.96 -20.52 -15.10
C TYR A 157 40.74 -20.51 -14.15
N LEU A 158 39.76 -21.39 -14.39
CA LEU A 158 38.64 -21.58 -13.47
C LEU A 158 39.12 -22.14 -12.12
N VAL A 159 40.04 -23.11 -12.14
CA VAL A 159 40.65 -23.67 -10.93
C VAL A 159 41.38 -22.60 -10.12
N SER A 160 42.13 -21.70 -10.78
CA SER A 160 42.76 -20.55 -10.13
C SER A 160 41.73 -19.68 -9.42
N VAL A 161 40.66 -19.26 -10.12
CA VAL A 161 39.60 -18.42 -9.53
C VAL A 161 38.96 -19.10 -8.31
N VAL A 162 38.65 -20.40 -8.43
CA VAL A 162 38.06 -21.16 -7.32
C VAL A 162 39.01 -21.19 -6.11
N LYS A 163 40.31 -21.35 -6.34
CA LYS A 163 41.35 -21.36 -5.30
C LYS A 163 41.57 -19.98 -4.68
N ASP A 164 41.77 -18.95 -5.51
CA ASP A 164 42.11 -17.58 -5.11
C ASP A 164 41.01 -16.94 -4.24
N PHE A 165 39.74 -17.28 -4.51
CA PHE A 165 38.59 -16.80 -3.75
C PHE A 165 38.08 -17.80 -2.71
N SER A 166 38.84 -18.87 -2.42
CA SER A 166 38.48 -19.88 -1.42
C SER A 166 37.06 -20.43 -1.60
N LEU A 167 36.71 -20.78 -2.84
CA LEU A 167 35.44 -21.38 -3.21
C LEU A 167 35.56 -22.91 -3.29
N ARG A 168 34.45 -23.63 -3.12
CA ARG A 168 34.38 -25.10 -3.27
C ARG A 168 33.22 -25.50 -4.18
N ASP A 169 33.45 -26.55 -4.96
CA ASP A 169 32.39 -27.22 -5.72
C ASP A 169 31.41 -27.87 -4.74
N SER A 170 30.18 -27.36 -4.70
CA SER A 170 29.18 -27.81 -3.74
C SER A 170 28.83 -29.29 -3.89
N PHE A 171 28.85 -29.82 -5.12
CA PHE A 171 28.51 -31.22 -5.37
C PHE A 171 29.55 -32.16 -4.75
N ARG A 172 30.84 -31.89 -4.99
CA ARG A 172 31.96 -32.71 -4.49
C ARG A 172 32.09 -32.69 -2.96
N VAL A 173 31.58 -31.66 -2.29
CA VAL A 173 31.51 -31.61 -0.83
C VAL A 173 30.51 -32.64 -0.27
N CYS A 174 29.36 -32.82 -0.92
CA CYS A 174 28.33 -33.77 -0.46
C CYS A 174 28.50 -35.17 -1.03
N ASP A 175 29.06 -35.29 -2.24
CA ASP A 175 29.28 -36.56 -2.93
C ASP A 175 30.67 -36.57 -3.59
N PRO A 176 31.72 -36.93 -2.83
CA PRO A 176 33.09 -36.90 -3.34
C PRO A 176 33.33 -37.85 -4.52
N LYS A 177 32.64 -39.00 -4.54
CA LYS A 177 32.88 -40.10 -5.50
C LYS A 177 31.78 -40.27 -6.56
N GLY A 178 30.61 -39.64 -6.41
CA GLY A 178 29.52 -39.76 -7.38
C GLY A 178 29.80 -39.03 -8.69
N GLU A 179 29.19 -39.49 -9.77
CA GLU A 179 29.37 -38.91 -11.10
C GLU A 179 28.67 -37.56 -11.26
N GLY A 180 27.45 -37.41 -10.72
CA GLY A 180 26.75 -36.12 -10.66
C GLY A 180 26.49 -35.46 -12.01
N MET A 181 26.30 -36.24 -13.08
CA MET A 181 26.15 -35.74 -14.45
C MET A 181 24.99 -34.72 -14.55
N THR A 182 25.29 -33.54 -15.10
CA THR A 182 24.32 -32.43 -15.22
C THR A 182 23.85 -32.19 -16.64
N TRP A 183 24.53 -32.76 -17.64
CA TRP A 183 24.16 -32.64 -19.05
C TRP A 183 24.30 -33.99 -19.77
N ALA A 184 23.39 -34.26 -20.70
CA ALA A 184 23.43 -35.43 -21.57
C ALA A 184 22.94 -35.09 -22.99
N ASN A 185 23.64 -35.55 -24.02
CA ASN A 185 23.18 -35.37 -25.41
C ASN A 185 22.35 -36.56 -25.93
N SER A 186 21.75 -36.37 -27.12
CA SER A 186 20.97 -37.41 -27.81
C SER A 186 21.79 -38.67 -28.11
N ARG A 187 23.10 -38.51 -28.34
CA ARG A 187 24.05 -39.60 -28.63
C ARG A 187 24.58 -40.32 -27.38
N GLY A 188 24.16 -39.93 -26.18
CA GLY A 188 24.52 -40.59 -24.92
C GLY A 188 25.81 -40.09 -24.26
N SER A 189 26.47 -39.07 -24.81
CA SER A 189 27.58 -38.40 -24.12
C SER A 189 27.06 -37.60 -22.93
N ARG A 190 27.79 -37.65 -21.82
CA ARG A 190 27.40 -37.06 -20.54
C ARG A 190 28.56 -36.28 -19.94
N SER A 191 28.26 -35.17 -19.29
CA SER A 191 29.26 -34.36 -18.62
C SER A 191 28.65 -33.59 -17.46
N ARG A 192 29.48 -33.27 -16.47
CA ARG A 192 29.14 -32.38 -15.37
C ARG A 192 29.69 -30.99 -15.67
N ILE A 193 28.81 -30.09 -16.12
CA ILE A 193 29.17 -28.73 -16.59
C ILE A 193 28.42 -27.61 -15.86
N ASP A 194 27.32 -27.95 -15.18
CA ASP A 194 26.60 -27.03 -14.29
C ASP A 194 27.14 -27.09 -12.86
N PHE A 195 27.61 -25.96 -12.33
CA PHE A 195 28.22 -25.86 -11.00
C PHE A 195 27.59 -24.75 -10.15
N ILE A 196 27.67 -24.94 -8.83
CA ILE A 196 27.48 -23.89 -7.83
C ILE A 196 28.68 -23.96 -6.88
N PHE A 197 29.46 -22.88 -6.86
CA PHE A 197 30.59 -22.72 -5.95
C PHE A 197 30.21 -21.80 -4.78
N LEU A 198 30.55 -22.25 -3.58
CA LEU A 198 30.34 -21.52 -2.34
C LEU A 198 31.65 -21.35 -1.56
N PRO A 199 31.81 -20.29 -0.76
CA PRO A 199 33.00 -20.11 0.06
C PRO A 199 33.21 -21.26 1.03
N VAL A 200 34.46 -21.58 1.35
CA VAL A 200 34.83 -22.65 2.31
C VAL A 200 34.14 -22.47 3.67
N SER A 201 33.93 -21.22 4.10
CA SER A 201 33.25 -20.87 5.36
C SER A 201 31.76 -21.21 5.40
N VAL A 202 31.12 -21.52 4.27
CA VAL A 202 29.68 -21.81 4.21
C VAL A 202 29.44 -23.33 4.34
N PRO A 203 28.72 -23.79 5.38
CA PRO A 203 28.43 -25.21 5.58
C PRO A 203 27.32 -25.69 4.63
N ILE A 204 27.66 -26.61 3.74
CA ILE A 204 26.76 -27.22 2.76
C ILE A 204 26.09 -28.43 3.38
N SER A 205 24.76 -28.52 3.28
CA SER A 205 23.97 -29.58 3.91
C SER A 205 23.51 -30.66 2.93
N LYS A 206 23.16 -30.27 1.70
CA LYS A 206 22.67 -31.22 0.68
C LYS A 206 22.84 -30.64 -0.72
N VAL A 207 23.23 -31.49 -1.67
CA VAL A 207 23.13 -31.20 -3.11
C VAL A 207 22.19 -32.21 -3.76
N THR A 208 21.40 -31.77 -4.72
CA THR A 208 20.47 -32.61 -5.48
C THR A 208 20.50 -32.23 -6.94
N VAL A 209 20.77 -33.20 -7.80
CA VAL A 209 20.67 -33.08 -9.25
C VAL A 209 19.36 -33.71 -9.69
N SER A 210 18.55 -33.04 -10.50
CA SER A 210 17.28 -33.59 -10.98
C SER A 210 17.02 -33.25 -12.43
N PRO A 211 16.53 -34.19 -13.25
CA PRO A 211 16.12 -33.90 -14.61
C PRO A 211 14.95 -32.92 -14.66
N VAL A 212 14.93 -32.09 -15.70
CA VAL A 212 13.82 -31.19 -15.99
C VAL A 212 13.17 -31.55 -17.33
N TRP A 213 11.90 -31.21 -17.47
CA TRP A 213 11.14 -31.55 -18.69
C TRP A 213 11.48 -30.70 -19.91
N PHE A 214 12.10 -29.54 -19.70
CA PHE A 214 12.28 -28.49 -20.72
C PHE A 214 13.72 -28.35 -21.21
N SER A 215 14.64 -29.18 -20.69
CA SER A 215 16.07 -29.14 -20.98
C SER A 215 16.66 -30.55 -21.01
N ASP A 216 17.79 -30.69 -21.67
CA ASP A 216 18.72 -31.81 -21.61
C ASP A 216 19.73 -31.65 -20.45
N HIS A 217 19.81 -30.46 -19.86
CA HIS A 217 20.44 -30.26 -18.57
C HIS A 217 19.54 -30.72 -17.42
N CYS A 218 20.17 -31.09 -16.31
CA CYS A 218 19.53 -31.26 -15.02
C CYS A 218 19.59 -29.95 -14.22
N GLN A 219 18.60 -29.71 -13.36
CA GLN A 219 18.72 -28.68 -12.35
C GLN A 219 19.69 -29.15 -11.26
N VAL A 220 20.54 -28.25 -10.77
CA VAL A 220 21.37 -28.49 -9.60
C VAL A 220 20.87 -27.62 -8.45
N GLN A 221 20.51 -28.26 -7.34
CA GLN A 221 20.00 -27.62 -6.14
C GLN A 221 21.00 -27.81 -5.00
N VAL A 222 21.49 -26.72 -4.42
CA VAL A 222 22.39 -26.73 -3.26
C VAL A 222 21.67 -26.12 -2.07
N VAL A 223 21.63 -26.87 -0.97
CA VAL A 223 21.12 -26.45 0.34
C VAL A 223 22.31 -26.28 1.27
N PHE A 224 22.44 -25.09 1.85
CA PHE A 224 23.48 -24.78 2.82
C PHE A 224 22.90 -23.97 3.97
N SER A 225 23.62 -23.94 5.08
CA SER A 225 23.22 -23.21 6.26
C SER A 225 23.89 -21.85 6.28
N ILE A 226 23.11 -20.81 6.58
CA ILE A 226 23.65 -19.47 6.85
C ILE A 226 23.19 -18.97 8.20
N ASP A 227 24.00 -18.11 8.79
CA ASP A 227 23.62 -17.46 10.04
C ASP A 227 22.92 -16.14 9.76
N VAL A 228 21.59 -16.19 9.81
CA VAL A 228 20.69 -15.04 9.68
C VAL A 228 19.60 -15.14 10.75
N PRO A 229 18.97 -14.02 11.13
CA PRO A 229 17.82 -14.03 12.02
C PRO A 229 16.73 -14.99 11.54
N ILE A 230 16.34 -15.92 12.42
CA ILE A 230 15.30 -16.92 12.14
C ILE A 230 13.94 -16.24 12.29
N PHE A 231 13.16 -16.20 11.23
CA PHE A 231 11.76 -15.79 11.31
C PHE A 231 10.86 -16.96 11.67
N GLY A 232 10.03 -16.80 12.70
CA GLY A 232 8.99 -17.76 13.06
C GLY A 232 7.84 -17.78 12.05
N ARG A 233 7.04 -18.85 12.06
CA ARG A 233 5.89 -19.01 11.14
C ARG A 233 4.75 -18.03 11.43
N GLY A 234 4.80 -17.33 12.55
CA GLY A 234 3.68 -16.54 13.08
C GLY A 234 2.54 -17.43 13.57
N PHE A 235 1.39 -16.80 13.81
CA PHE A 235 0.15 -17.49 14.14
C PHE A 235 -0.72 -17.75 12.89
N TRP A 236 -1.60 -18.75 12.99
CA TRP A 236 -2.49 -19.16 11.91
C TRP A 236 -3.50 -18.05 11.56
N LYS A 237 -3.76 -17.88 10.27
CA LYS A 237 -4.71 -16.89 9.73
C LYS A 237 -5.50 -17.54 8.61
N LEU A 238 -6.82 -17.41 8.63
CA LEU A 238 -7.68 -17.92 7.58
C LEU A 238 -7.30 -17.31 6.23
N ASN A 239 -7.06 -18.16 5.23
CA ASN A 239 -6.90 -17.71 3.86
C ASN A 239 -8.27 -17.31 3.28
N THR A 240 -8.59 -16.01 3.29
CA THR A 240 -9.90 -15.50 2.86
C THR A 240 -10.29 -15.87 1.43
N LYS A 241 -9.35 -16.32 0.59
CA LYS A 241 -9.68 -16.83 -0.75
C LYS A 241 -10.55 -18.07 -0.74
N ILE A 242 -10.45 -18.93 0.30
CA ILE A 242 -11.28 -20.14 0.38
C ILE A 242 -12.75 -19.82 0.68
N LEU A 243 -13.04 -18.61 1.18
CA LEU A 243 -14.42 -18.16 1.41
C LEU A 243 -15.20 -17.96 0.10
N ALA A 244 -14.54 -17.95 -1.06
CA ALA A 244 -15.18 -17.94 -2.37
C ALA A 244 -15.35 -19.36 -2.97
N ASP A 245 -14.82 -20.40 -2.31
CA ASP A 245 -14.89 -21.79 -2.76
C ASP A 245 -16.21 -22.43 -2.28
N LEU A 246 -17.06 -22.87 -3.21
CA LEU A 246 -18.36 -23.47 -2.89
C LEU A 246 -18.22 -24.73 -2.04
N SER A 247 -17.23 -25.58 -2.37
CA SER A 247 -16.98 -26.82 -1.62
C SER A 247 -16.63 -26.57 -0.15
N PHE A 248 -15.88 -25.49 0.13
CA PHE A 248 -15.59 -25.08 1.51
C PHE A 248 -16.83 -24.55 2.23
N ARG A 249 -17.67 -23.78 1.52
CA ARG A 249 -18.92 -23.24 2.11
C ARG A 249 -19.89 -24.35 2.47
N GLU A 250 -20.07 -25.33 1.59
CA GLU A 250 -20.93 -26.49 1.83
C GLU A 250 -20.40 -27.33 2.99
N ALA A 251 -19.10 -27.67 2.97
CA ALA A 251 -18.47 -28.39 4.08
C ALA A 251 -18.63 -27.64 5.41
N PHE A 252 -18.45 -26.32 5.42
CA PHE A 252 -18.66 -25.51 6.61
C PHE A 252 -20.10 -25.60 7.13
N LYS A 253 -21.10 -25.47 6.24
CA LYS A 253 -22.51 -25.55 6.63
C LYS A 253 -22.84 -26.88 7.30
N SER A 254 -22.49 -27.99 6.66
CA SER A 254 -22.78 -29.33 7.20
C SER A 254 -22.07 -29.59 8.53
N HIS A 255 -20.82 -29.16 8.67
CA HIS A 255 -20.12 -29.31 9.96
C HIS A 255 -20.68 -28.38 11.04
N TYR A 256 -21.13 -27.18 10.67
CA TYR A 256 -21.68 -26.23 11.63
C TYR A 256 -23.01 -26.69 12.22
N GLU A 257 -23.86 -27.35 11.44
CA GLU A 257 -25.08 -28.02 11.94
C GLU A 257 -24.73 -29.04 13.02
N ILE A 258 -23.79 -29.95 12.75
CA ILE A 258 -23.30 -30.94 13.72
C ILE A 258 -22.74 -30.26 14.98
N TRP A 259 -21.97 -29.18 14.83
CA TRP A 259 -21.44 -28.45 15.99
C TRP A 259 -22.55 -27.75 16.78
N GLY A 260 -23.63 -27.32 16.12
CA GLY A 260 -24.81 -26.73 16.75
C GLY A 260 -25.55 -27.70 17.66
N ASP A 261 -25.69 -28.96 17.24
CA ASP A 261 -26.32 -30.02 18.04
C ASP A 261 -25.52 -30.37 19.31
N LEU A 262 -24.22 -30.04 19.32
CA LEU A 262 -23.36 -30.27 20.48
C LEU A 262 -23.51 -29.20 21.59
N LYS A 263 -24.27 -28.11 21.37
CA LYS A 263 -24.44 -27.03 22.36
C LYS A 263 -24.80 -27.51 23.78
N PRO A 264 -25.74 -28.47 23.97
CA PRO A 264 -26.15 -28.91 25.32
C PRO A 264 -25.04 -29.59 26.12
N PHE A 265 -23.94 -30.02 25.48
CA PHE A 265 -22.83 -30.73 26.13
C PHE A 265 -21.72 -29.79 26.64
N PHE A 266 -21.86 -28.47 26.47
CA PHE A 266 -20.91 -27.48 26.98
C PHE A 266 -21.43 -26.83 28.26
N GLY A 267 -20.51 -26.47 29.17
CA GLY A 267 -20.87 -25.77 30.41
C GLY A 267 -21.38 -24.35 30.18
N SER A 268 -21.05 -23.74 29.04
CA SER A 268 -21.63 -22.46 28.61
C SER A 268 -21.62 -22.30 27.09
N LEU A 269 -22.46 -21.38 26.60
CA LEU A 269 -22.45 -20.97 25.18
C LEU A 269 -21.10 -20.35 24.76
N VAL A 270 -20.38 -19.71 25.69
CA VAL A 270 -19.07 -19.12 25.42
C VAL A 270 -18.03 -20.21 25.17
N GLU A 271 -18.03 -21.29 25.97
CA GLU A 271 -17.15 -22.45 25.76
C GLU A 271 -17.44 -23.18 24.45
N TRP A 272 -18.72 -23.37 24.13
CA TRP A 272 -19.15 -23.91 22.85
C TRP A 272 -18.62 -23.07 21.68
N TRP A 273 -18.73 -21.74 21.76
CA TRP A 273 -18.24 -20.84 20.72
C TRP A 273 -16.71 -20.93 20.51
N GLU A 274 -15.93 -21.05 21.59
CA GLU A 274 -14.48 -21.27 21.50
C GLU A 274 -14.14 -22.64 20.87
N CYS A 275 -14.96 -23.67 21.10
CA CYS A 275 -14.84 -24.95 20.40
C CYS A 275 -15.12 -24.82 18.90
N VAL A 276 -16.22 -24.15 18.53
CA VAL A 276 -16.58 -23.87 17.13
C VAL A 276 -15.41 -23.20 16.42
N LYS A 277 -14.83 -22.12 16.97
CA LYS A 277 -13.70 -21.40 16.33
C LYS A 277 -12.49 -22.30 16.09
N ARG A 278 -12.17 -23.21 17.02
CA ARG A 278 -11.10 -24.21 16.84
C ARG A 278 -11.43 -25.19 15.71
N ASN A 279 -12.68 -25.65 15.62
CA ASN A 279 -13.12 -26.56 14.57
C ASN A 279 -13.09 -25.89 13.18
N VAL A 280 -13.47 -24.61 13.08
CA VAL A 280 -13.34 -23.82 11.83
C VAL A 280 -11.89 -23.79 11.35
N ARG A 281 -10.94 -23.55 12.28
CA ARG A 281 -9.51 -23.57 11.96
C ARG A 281 -9.07 -24.92 11.41
N THR A 282 -9.44 -26.01 12.07
CA THR A 282 -9.12 -27.38 11.63
C THR A 282 -9.69 -27.69 10.24
N LEU A 283 -10.97 -27.36 10.02
CA LEU A 283 -11.64 -27.53 8.72
C LEU A 283 -10.93 -26.75 7.61
N ALA A 284 -10.62 -25.47 7.86
CA ALA A 284 -9.96 -24.61 6.87
C ALA A 284 -8.53 -25.08 6.54
N ILE A 285 -7.78 -25.55 7.52
CA ILE A 285 -6.44 -26.13 7.30
C ILE A 285 -6.58 -27.40 6.47
N SER A 286 -7.47 -28.32 6.86
CA SER A 286 -7.70 -29.59 6.16
C SER A 286 -8.09 -29.35 4.70
N HIS A 287 -9.00 -28.41 4.43
CA HIS A 287 -9.42 -28.03 3.08
C HIS A 287 -8.24 -27.54 2.22
N CYS A 288 -7.44 -26.61 2.76
CA CYS A 288 -6.29 -26.06 2.07
C CYS A 288 -5.22 -27.13 1.79
N VAL A 289 -4.91 -27.96 2.78
CA VAL A 289 -3.91 -29.03 2.66
C VAL A 289 -4.35 -30.08 1.64
N THR A 290 -5.62 -30.51 1.69
CA THR A 290 -6.18 -31.48 0.74
C THR A 290 -6.11 -30.97 -0.69
N LYS A 291 -6.48 -29.69 -0.91
CA LYS A 291 -6.39 -29.05 -2.24
C LYS A 291 -4.96 -28.98 -2.76
N VAL A 292 -4.01 -28.53 -1.94
CA VAL A 292 -2.58 -28.46 -2.34
C VAL A 292 -1.98 -29.85 -2.57
N ARG A 293 -2.34 -30.84 -1.74
CA ARG A 293 -1.89 -32.24 -1.91
C ARG A 293 -2.44 -32.84 -3.19
N ALA A 294 -3.73 -32.68 -3.46
CA ALA A 294 -4.37 -33.13 -4.70
C ALA A 294 -3.68 -32.50 -5.93
N GLU A 295 -3.40 -31.19 -5.87
CA GLU A 295 -2.68 -30.50 -6.94
C GLU A 295 -1.24 -30.99 -7.14
N ARG A 296 -0.52 -31.37 -6.07
CA ARG A 296 0.90 -31.79 -6.12
C ARG A 296 1.11 -33.28 -6.42
N LYS A 297 0.12 -34.14 -6.16
CA LYS A 297 0.22 -35.60 -6.33
C LYS A 297 0.59 -36.01 -7.76
N VAL A 298 0.09 -35.29 -8.76
CA VAL A 298 0.41 -35.52 -10.18
C VAL A 298 1.87 -35.19 -10.48
N PHE A 299 2.35 -34.03 -10.02
CA PHE A 299 3.75 -33.61 -10.20
C PHE A 299 4.73 -34.55 -9.51
N GLN A 300 4.48 -34.88 -8.24
CA GLN A 300 5.38 -35.76 -7.46
C GLN A 300 5.52 -37.15 -8.09
N ARG A 301 4.44 -37.70 -8.64
CA ARG A 301 4.46 -38.99 -9.33
C ARG A 301 5.32 -38.95 -10.59
N LEU A 302 5.01 -38.03 -11.50
CA LEU A 302 5.72 -37.93 -12.79
C LEU A 302 7.20 -37.57 -12.63
N GLN A 303 7.51 -36.64 -11.72
CA GLN A 303 8.90 -36.26 -11.44
C GLN A 303 9.65 -37.38 -10.71
N GLY A 304 8.99 -38.11 -9.81
CA GLY A 304 9.58 -39.25 -9.12
C GLY A 304 9.97 -40.38 -10.07
N GLU A 305 9.08 -40.73 -11.01
CA GLU A 305 9.36 -41.71 -12.06
C GLU A 305 10.53 -41.26 -12.96
N LEU A 306 10.55 -39.98 -13.36
CA LEU A 306 11.63 -39.44 -14.19
C LEU A 306 12.98 -39.42 -13.45
N ASN A 307 12.99 -39.07 -12.16
CA ASN A 307 14.20 -39.10 -11.34
C ASN A 307 14.73 -40.53 -11.18
N ALA A 308 13.85 -41.53 -11.04
CA ALA A 308 14.25 -42.93 -10.91
C ALA A 308 14.93 -43.44 -12.19
N LEU A 309 14.37 -43.13 -13.37
CA LEU A 309 14.96 -43.51 -14.66
C LEU A 309 16.34 -42.87 -14.88
N VAL A 310 16.49 -41.58 -14.59
CA VAL A 310 17.80 -40.90 -14.70
C VAL A 310 18.81 -41.41 -13.68
N SER A 311 18.35 -41.76 -12.47
CA SER A 311 19.23 -42.37 -11.48
C SER A 311 19.71 -43.77 -11.90
N ALA A 312 18.86 -44.58 -12.53
CA ALA A 312 19.23 -45.88 -13.08
C ALA A 312 20.23 -45.72 -14.24
N GLU A 313 19.98 -44.75 -15.14
CA GLU A 313 20.89 -44.41 -16.23
C GLU A 313 22.27 -43.95 -15.72
N ASN A 314 22.31 -43.17 -14.63
CA ASN A 314 23.55 -42.74 -13.97
C ASN A 314 24.31 -43.88 -13.26
N LYS A 315 23.63 -44.97 -12.91
CA LYS A 315 24.25 -46.18 -12.34
C LYS A 315 24.67 -47.21 -13.41
N GLY A 316 24.39 -46.93 -14.69
CA GLY A 316 24.66 -47.85 -15.79
C GLY A 316 23.62 -48.98 -15.93
N GLU A 317 22.46 -48.86 -15.27
CA GLU A 317 21.40 -49.90 -15.23
C GLU A 317 20.46 -49.89 -16.48
N GLY A 318 20.88 -49.22 -17.58
CA GLY A 318 20.13 -49.13 -18.84
C GLY A 318 19.44 -47.78 -19.08
N ARG A 319 19.20 -47.45 -20.37
CA ARG A 319 18.67 -46.16 -20.82
C ARG A 319 17.32 -46.31 -21.52
N ASP A 320 16.23 -45.93 -20.86
CA ASP A 320 14.86 -45.93 -21.42
C ASP A 320 14.47 -44.52 -21.93
N VAL A 321 15.01 -44.17 -23.10
CA VAL A 321 14.85 -42.81 -23.70
C VAL A 321 13.38 -42.48 -23.99
N GLU A 322 12.61 -43.45 -24.50
CA GLU A 322 11.23 -43.25 -24.92
C GLU A 322 10.33 -42.93 -23.71
N ARG A 323 10.48 -43.66 -22.62
CA ARG A 323 9.72 -43.40 -21.39
C ARG A 323 10.12 -42.07 -20.75
N MET A 324 11.41 -41.72 -20.79
CA MET A 324 11.90 -40.43 -20.29
C MET A 324 11.28 -39.26 -21.08
N GLU A 325 11.30 -39.31 -22.41
CA GLU A 325 10.69 -38.28 -23.26
C GLU A 325 9.16 -38.20 -23.09
N SER A 326 8.48 -39.34 -22.93
CA SER A 326 7.04 -39.39 -22.61
C SER A 326 6.72 -38.70 -21.28
N LEU A 327 7.50 -38.96 -20.22
CA LEU A 327 7.34 -38.30 -18.92
C LEU A 327 7.64 -36.81 -18.98
N LYS A 328 8.70 -36.39 -19.71
CA LYS A 328 9.00 -34.97 -19.95
C LYS A 328 7.84 -34.28 -20.68
N SER A 329 7.26 -34.90 -21.71
CA SER A 329 6.11 -34.36 -22.44
C SER A 329 4.88 -34.17 -21.53
N ARG A 330 4.53 -35.18 -20.72
CA ARG A 330 3.41 -35.11 -19.76
C ARG A 330 3.61 -34.02 -18.70
N LEU A 331 4.83 -33.88 -18.17
CA LEU A 331 5.20 -32.78 -17.26
C LEU A 331 5.08 -31.42 -17.95
N GLY A 332 5.52 -31.31 -19.20
CA GLY A 332 5.37 -30.12 -20.03
C GLY A 332 3.91 -29.71 -20.18
N MET A 333 3.02 -30.62 -20.59
CA MET A 333 1.58 -30.35 -20.72
C MET A 333 0.95 -29.87 -19.41
N TYR A 334 1.28 -30.54 -18.30
CA TYR A 334 0.78 -30.16 -16.97
C TYR A 334 1.18 -28.73 -16.56
N PHE A 335 2.46 -28.36 -16.70
CA PHE A 335 2.92 -27.04 -16.30
C PHE A 335 2.51 -25.92 -17.25
N GLN A 336 2.44 -26.20 -18.56
CA GLN A 336 1.93 -25.25 -19.53
C GLN A 336 0.44 -24.96 -19.31
N GLY A 337 -0.36 -25.97 -18.94
CA GLY A 337 -1.76 -25.80 -18.52
C GLY A 337 -1.87 -24.87 -17.30
N LYS A 338 -1.14 -25.17 -16.21
CA LYS A 338 -1.09 -24.30 -15.01
C LYS A 338 -0.65 -22.87 -15.32
N ALA A 339 0.29 -22.71 -16.24
CA ALA A 339 0.78 -21.41 -16.65
C ALA A 339 -0.29 -20.60 -17.38
N ARG A 340 -1.12 -21.25 -18.20
CA ARG A 340 -2.27 -20.62 -18.86
C ARG A 340 -3.24 -20.06 -17.82
N ASP A 341 -3.63 -20.86 -16.83
CA ASP A 341 -4.54 -20.43 -15.75
C ASP A 341 -3.94 -19.31 -14.88
N PHE A 342 -2.64 -19.38 -14.62
CA PHE A 342 -1.93 -18.35 -13.87
C PHE A 342 -1.84 -17.03 -14.65
N LEU A 343 -1.41 -17.08 -15.91
CA LEU A 343 -1.30 -15.90 -16.77
C LEU A 343 -2.67 -15.26 -17.00
N PHE A 344 -3.73 -16.07 -17.13
CA PHE A 344 -5.10 -15.60 -17.21
C PHE A 344 -5.48 -14.79 -15.97
N ARG A 345 -5.28 -15.35 -14.76
CA ARG A 345 -5.55 -14.64 -13.49
C ARG A 345 -4.76 -13.34 -13.37
N CYS A 346 -3.49 -13.35 -13.72
CA CYS A 346 -2.64 -12.14 -13.68
C CYS A 346 -3.08 -11.08 -14.70
N GLN A 347 -3.49 -11.49 -15.90
CA GLN A 347 -4.01 -10.59 -16.93
C GLN A 347 -5.35 -10.00 -16.51
N ARG A 348 -6.25 -10.81 -15.93
CA ARG A 348 -7.50 -10.36 -15.32
C ARG A 348 -7.24 -9.31 -14.25
N ASP A 349 -6.39 -9.63 -13.28
CA ASP A 349 -6.11 -8.71 -12.16
C ASP A 349 -5.45 -7.41 -12.65
N LYS A 350 -4.60 -7.47 -13.68
CA LYS A 350 -4.02 -6.28 -14.30
C LYS A 350 -5.05 -5.46 -15.10
N PHE A 351 -5.92 -6.13 -15.85
CA PHE A 351 -6.97 -5.48 -16.62
C PHE A 351 -8.00 -4.80 -15.70
N GLU A 352 -8.37 -5.47 -14.62
CA GLU A 352 -9.38 -4.99 -13.66
C GLU A 352 -8.81 -3.99 -12.65
N PHE A 353 -7.58 -4.21 -12.18
CA PHE A 353 -7.04 -3.47 -11.03
C PHE A 353 -5.75 -2.70 -11.32
N GLY A 354 -5.15 -2.85 -12.51
CA GLY A 354 -3.80 -2.35 -12.83
C GLY A 354 -3.66 -0.85 -13.05
N GLU A 355 -4.74 -0.12 -13.30
CA GLU A 355 -4.83 1.36 -13.29
C GLU A 355 -6.18 1.81 -12.71
N ALA A 356 -6.62 1.11 -11.66
CA ALA A 356 -7.81 1.46 -10.87
C ALA A 356 -7.38 1.84 -9.44
N SER A 357 -8.25 2.53 -8.71
CA SER A 357 -8.03 2.85 -7.29
C SER A 357 -8.10 1.59 -6.43
N SER A 358 -7.09 0.73 -6.54
CA SER A 358 -7.06 -0.62 -5.96
C SER A 358 -5.81 -0.81 -5.09
N SER A 359 -5.91 -1.67 -4.07
CA SER A 359 -4.72 -2.02 -3.28
C SER A 359 -3.63 -2.67 -4.14
N TYR A 360 -4.01 -3.38 -5.21
CA TYR A 360 -3.10 -3.97 -6.19
C TYR A 360 -2.24 -2.90 -6.88
N PHE A 361 -2.82 -1.78 -7.31
CA PHE A 361 -2.10 -0.71 -8.00
C PHE A 361 -1.07 -0.02 -7.10
N PHE A 362 -1.43 0.27 -5.84
CA PHE A 362 -0.59 1.02 -4.90
C PHE A 362 0.43 0.17 -4.14
N LYS A 363 0.21 -1.15 -3.99
CA LYS A 363 1.19 -2.06 -3.36
C LYS A 363 2.48 -2.20 -4.17
N GLN A 364 2.45 -1.95 -5.48
CA GLN A 364 3.61 -2.10 -6.37
C GLN A 364 4.73 -1.07 -6.13
N ILE A 365 4.51 -0.06 -5.28
CA ILE A 365 5.51 0.97 -4.92
C ILE A 365 5.92 0.87 -3.44
N LYS A 366 5.27 0.02 -2.65
CA LYS A 366 5.61 -0.15 -1.23
C LYS A 366 6.78 -1.13 -1.06
N ALA A 367 8.00 -0.63 -1.15
CA ALA A 367 9.19 -1.31 -0.62
C ALA A 367 9.20 -1.14 0.92
N ALA A 368 8.76 -2.14 1.68
CA ALA A 368 8.57 -1.96 3.12
C ALA A 368 8.74 -3.21 3.99
N ARG A 369 9.60 -4.17 3.62
CA ARG A 369 9.88 -5.32 4.51
C ARG A 369 11.26 -5.34 5.12
N ALA A 370 12.30 -4.89 4.42
CA ALA A 370 13.65 -4.77 5.00
C ALA A 370 13.69 -3.89 6.28
N LYS A 371 12.75 -2.95 6.45
CA LYS A 371 12.67 -2.08 7.64
C LYS A 371 12.07 -2.73 8.89
N ALA A 372 11.44 -3.91 8.78
CA ALA A 372 10.62 -4.50 9.85
C ALA A 372 11.33 -5.60 10.68
N VAL A 373 12.52 -6.05 10.27
CA VAL A 373 13.28 -7.07 11.02
C VAL A 373 13.94 -6.42 12.25
N ILE A 374 13.77 -7.04 13.42
CA ILE A 374 14.47 -6.68 14.65
C ILE A 374 15.71 -7.58 14.73
N ALA A 375 16.91 -7.01 14.64
CA ALA A 375 18.15 -7.79 14.60
C ALA A 375 18.60 -8.26 15.99
N GLN A 376 18.45 -7.40 16.98
CA GLN A 376 18.80 -7.64 18.38
C GLN A 376 17.93 -6.75 19.26
N LEU A 377 17.81 -7.10 20.54
CA LEU A 377 17.12 -6.33 21.56
C LEU A 377 18.01 -6.17 22.79
N ARG A 378 17.89 -5.02 23.46
CA ARG A 378 18.53 -4.77 24.74
C ARG A 378 17.64 -5.28 25.88
N THR A 379 18.23 -6.03 26.78
CA THR A 379 17.59 -6.53 28.02
C THR A 379 17.63 -5.46 29.11
N GLU A 380 16.86 -5.65 30.18
CA GLU A 380 16.83 -4.75 31.34
C GLU A 380 18.20 -4.63 32.03
N GLY A 381 18.99 -5.71 32.07
CA GLY A 381 20.37 -5.70 32.58
C GLY A 381 21.40 -5.06 31.65
N GLY A 382 20.97 -4.45 30.54
CA GLY A 382 21.84 -3.76 29.57
C GLY A 382 22.50 -4.65 28.51
N GLY A 383 22.43 -5.97 28.65
CA GLY A 383 22.95 -6.94 27.66
C GLY A 383 22.13 -7.00 26.37
N LEU A 384 22.76 -7.36 25.26
CA LEU A 384 22.11 -7.52 23.96
C LEU A 384 21.79 -9.00 23.68
N VAL A 385 20.57 -9.28 23.24
CA VAL A 385 20.11 -10.60 22.80
C VAL A 385 19.73 -10.56 21.32
N SER A 386 20.17 -11.57 20.57
CA SER A 386 19.92 -11.70 19.13
C SER A 386 19.26 -13.03 18.76
N ASP A 387 19.21 -13.99 19.69
CA ASP A 387 18.53 -15.25 19.48
C ASP A 387 16.99 -15.06 19.60
N PRO A 388 16.19 -15.82 18.83
CA PRO A 388 14.74 -15.63 18.85
C PRO A 388 14.06 -15.78 20.21
N LYS A 389 14.55 -16.69 21.06
CA LYS A 389 13.93 -16.99 22.36
C LYS A 389 14.21 -15.83 23.33
N GLY A 390 15.47 -15.46 23.48
CA GLY A 390 15.91 -14.32 24.29
C GLY A 390 15.27 -13.01 23.84
N MET A 391 15.11 -12.78 22.53
CA MET A 391 14.39 -11.59 22.03
C MET A 391 12.91 -11.58 22.41
N VAL A 392 12.22 -12.73 22.35
CA VAL A 392 10.81 -12.82 22.75
C VAL A 392 10.65 -12.66 24.26
N GLU A 393 11.55 -13.25 25.05
CA GLU A 393 11.57 -13.12 26.51
C GLU A 393 11.83 -11.66 26.93
N ALA A 394 12.89 -11.02 26.39
CA ALA A 394 13.19 -9.62 26.65
C ALA A 394 12.01 -8.69 26.29
N ALA A 395 11.33 -8.98 25.18
CA ALA A 395 10.14 -8.22 24.81
C ALA A 395 8.94 -8.51 25.73
N SER A 396 8.76 -9.75 26.16
CA SER A 396 7.67 -10.13 27.06
C SER A 396 7.83 -9.50 28.43
N SER A 397 9.03 -9.54 29.03
CA SER A 397 9.34 -8.89 30.31
C SER A 397 9.10 -7.38 30.26
N PHE A 398 9.61 -6.71 29.22
CA PHE A 398 9.42 -5.27 29.04
C PHE A 398 7.94 -4.85 29.02
N TYR A 399 7.08 -5.62 28.33
CA TYR A 399 5.65 -5.32 28.29
C TYR A 399 4.91 -5.78 29.54
N GLN A 400 5.40 -6.81 30.23
CA GLN A 400 4.85 -7.23 31.52
C GLN A 400 5.02 -6.14 32.57
N GLU A 401 6.21 -5.54 32.67
CA GLU A 401 6.44 -4.37 33.53
C GLU A 401 5.56 -3.19 33.07
N SER A 402 5.52 -2.91 31.76
CA SER A 402 4.79 -1.76 31.23
C SER A 402 3.26 -1.84 31.44
N PHE A 403 2.69 -3.04 31.48
CA PHE A 403 1.25 -3.29 31.69
C PHE A 403 0.91 -3.70 33.13
N GLY A 404 1.89 -3.77 34.02
CA GLY A 404 1.68 -4.07 35.43
C GLY A 404 0.82 -3.03 36.13
N GLU A 405 0.31 -3.41 37.30
CA GLU A 405 -0.42 -2.54 38.20
C GLU A 405 0.44 -1.37 38.71
N LYS A 406 -0.20 -0.26 39.04
CA LYS A 406 0.47 0.96 39.51
C LYS A 406 -0.30 1.55 40.66
N ASP A 407 0.42 1.91 41.71
CA ASP A 407 -0.17 2.59 42.86
C ASP A 407 -0.65 4.00 42.46
N ILE A 408 -1.85 4.34 42.91
CA ILE A 408 -2.44 5.67 42.80
C ILE A 408 -2.77 6.21 44.19
N ASP A 409 -2.72 7.54 44.34
CA ASP A 409 -3.12 8.22 45.56
C ASP A 409 -4.61 8.59 45.49
N GLY A 410 -5.43 7.89 46.27
CA GLY A 410 -6.89 8.10 46.32
C GLY A 410 -7.31 9.51 46.78
N SER A 411 -6.46 10.21 47.55
CA SER A 411 -6.71 11.60 47.93
C SER A 411 -6.61 12.54 46.72
N LYS A 412 -5.59 12.33 45.88
CA LYS A 412 -5.39 13.09 44.64
C LYS A 412 -6.44 12.74 43.61
N GLU A 413 -6.82 11.47 43.48
CA GLU A 413 -7.93 11.03 42.64
C GLU A 413 -9.20 11.83 42.92
N SER A 414 -9.60 11.91 44.20
CA SER A 414 -10.80 12.64 44.62
C SER A 414 -10.76 14.13 44.22
N VAL A 415 -9.58 14.77 44.33
CA VAL A 415 -9.38 16.16 43.91
C VAL A 415 -9.61 16.32 42.40
N PHE A 416 -9.02 15.45 41.57
CA PHE A 416 -9.16 15.53 40.12
C PHE A 416 -10.58 15.25 39.63
N LEU A 417 -11.28 14.28 40.26
CA LEU A 417 -12.69 14.01 40.00
C LEU A 417 -13.59 15.20 40.36
N GLY A 418 -13.19 16.00 41.36
CA GLY A 418 -13.87 17.24 41.77
C GLY A 418 -13.93 18.31 40.68
N PHE A 419 -12.97 18.34 39.75
CA PHE A 419 -12.97 19.30 38.64
C PHE A 419 -13.95 18.96 37.51
N LEU A 420 -14.42 17.70 37.45
CA LEU A 420 -15.40 17.29 36.45
C LEU A 420 -16.78 17.87 36.78
N ARG A 421 -17.28 18.74 35.88
CA ARG A 421 -18.59 19.42 36.04
C ARG A 421 -19.66 18.92 35.06
N LYS A 422 -19.26 18.47 33.87
CA LYS A 422 -20.17 17.95 32.86
C LYS A 422 -20.55 16.51 33.18
N LYS A 423 -21.83 16.17 33.02
CA LYS A 423 -22.37 14.82 33.22
C LYS A 423 -23.16 14.36 32.00
N VAL A 424 -23.30 13.05 31.85
CA VAL A 424 -24.15 12.43 30.84
C VAL A 424 -25.60 12.82 31.11
N PRO A 425 -26.34 13.36 30.11
CA PRO A 425 -27.77 13.60 30.25
C PRO A 425 -28.55 12.31 30.55
N PRO A 426 -29.62 12.34 31.37
CA PRO A 426 -30.37 11.13 31.74
C PRO A 426 -30.85 10.28 30.55
N GLU A 427 -31.37 10.92 29.50
CA GLU A 427 -31.81 10.23 28.26
C GLU A 427 -30.65 9.53 27.55
N ALA A 428 -29.49 10.20 27.47
CA ALA A 428 -28.30 9.64 26.86
C ALA A 428 -27.70 8.49 27.68
N ALA A 429 -27.80 8.56 29.02
CA ALA A 429 -27.40 7.47 29.90
C ALA A 429 -28.29 6.24 29.69
N SER A 430 -29.60 6.43 29.53
CA SER A 430 -30.55 5.33 29.23
C SER A 430 -30.28 4.66 27.87
N ASP A 431 -30.06 5.44 26.79
CA ASP A 431 -29.69 4.88 25.48
C ASP A 431 -28.34 4.15 25.52
N LEU A 432 -27.40 4.62 26.33
CA LEU A 432 -26.09 4.00 26.49
C LEU A 432 -26.20 2.60 27.14
N ASP A 433 -27.08 2.46 28.13
CA ASP A 433 -27.24 1.27 28.97
C ASP A 433 -28.22 0.22 28.42
N ARG A 434 -29.00 0.54 27.38
CA ARG A 434 -29.98 -0.40 26.81
C ARG A 434 -29.33 -1.74 26.38
N PRO A 435 -30.03 -2.88 26.42
CA PRO A 435 -29.49 -4.13 25.90
C PRO A 435 -29.04 -4.03 24.43
N PHE A 436 -28.10 -4.88 24.02
CA PHE A 436 -27.71 -4.95 22.60
C PHE A 436 -28.81 -5.59 21.76
N GLU A 437 -28.91 -5.13 20.51
CA GLU A 437 -29.82 -5.69 19.50
C GLU A 437 -29.02 -6.43 18.42
N LEU A 438 -29.64 -7.43 17.77
CA LEU A 438 -28.97 -8.24 16.75
C LEU A 438 -28.53 -7.37 15.55
N GLU A 439 -29.39 -6.44 15.14
CA GLU A 439 -29.17 -5.50 14.05
C GLU A 439 -27.99 -4.56 14.35
N GLU A 440 -27.85 -4.14 15.62
CA GLU A 440 -26.73 -3.31 16.07
C GLU A 440 -25.40 -4.08 16.00
N VAL A 441 -25.41 -5.35 16.41
CA VAL A 441 -24.25 -6.27 16.31
C VAL A 441 -23.89 -6.53 14.85
N GLU A 442 -24.87 -6.76 13.97
CA GLU A 442 -24.64 -6.94 12.54
C GLU A 442 -24.03 -5.67 11.90
N ALA A 443 -24.60 -4.50 12.20
CA ALA A 443 -24.11 -3.22 11.73
C ALA A 443 -22.67 -2.97 12.19
N ALA A 444 -22.34 -3.34 13.44
CA ALA A 444 -20.98 -3.30 13.94
C ALA A 444 -20.06 -4.24 13.14
N LEU A 445 -20.43 -5.50 12.93
CA LEU A 445 -19.65 -6.45 12.13
C LEU A 445 -19.38 -5.93 10.72
N ARG A 446 -20.42 -5.50 9.99
CA ARG A 446 -20.29 -4.98 8.62
C ARG A 446 -19.48 -3.68 8.56
N GLY A 447 -19.51 -2.90 9.63
CA GLY A 447 -18.73 -1.67 9.79
C GLY A 447 -17.24 -1.88 10.09
N LEU A 448 -16.80 -3.07 10.50
CA LEU A 448 -15.38 -3.36 10.71
C LEU A 448 -14.61 -3.21 9.38
N PRO A 449 -13.37 -2.71 9.34
CA PRO A 449 -12.61 -2.57 8.09
C PRO A 449 -12.17 -3.91 7.47
N ALA A 450 -12.32 -4.07 6.15
CA ALA A 450 -11.93 -5.28 5.40
C ALA A 450 -10.41 -5.43 5.26
N ASN A 451 -9.95 -6.64 4.96
CA ASN A 451 -8.56 -7.01 4.70
C ASN A 451 -7.62 -6.64 5.86
N LYS A 452 -8.11 -6.72 7.10
CA LYS A 452 -7.30 -6.56 8.31
C LYS A 452 -6.83 -7.92 8.82
N VAL A 453 -5.69 -7.89 9.50
CA VAL A 453 -5.14 -9.09 10.15
C VAL A 453 -6.04 -9.44 11.34
N PRO A 454 -6.48 -10.70 11.50
CA PRO A 454 -7.28 -11.14 12.64
C PRO A 454 -6.44 -11.24 13.91
N GLY A 455 -7.11 -11.52 15.04
CA GLY A 455 -6.46 -11.86 16.31
C GLY A 455 -5.87 -13.27 16.29
N TYR A 456 -5.49 -13.78 17.47
CA TYR A 456 -4.82 -15.07 17.60
C TYR A 456 -5.69 -16.26 17.15
N ASP A 457 -7.02 -16.13 17.21
CA ASP A 457 -8.00 -17.07 16.66
C ASP A 457 -7.86 -17.29 15.14
N GLY A 458 -7.28 -16.32 14.43
CA GLY A 458 -7.04 -16.36 13.00
C GLY A 458 -8.29 -16.12 12.14
N LEU A 459 -9.43 -15.74 12.72
CA LEU A 459 -10.70 -15.54 12.02
C LEU A 459 -10.95 -14.05 11.71
N PRO A 460 -10.95 -13.64 10.43
CA PRO A 460 -11.13 -12.25 10.04
C PRO A 460 -12.61 -11.91 9.84
N ARG A 461 -12.97 -10.62 9.74
CA ARG A 461 -14.37 -10.18 9.55
C ARG A 461 -15.05 -10.82 8.32
N GLU A 462 -14.28 -11.15 7.29
CA GLU A 462 -14.78 -11.76 6.06
C GLU A 462 -15.42 -13.13 6.33
N PHE A 463 -14.90 -13.89 7.30
CA PHE A 463 -15.47 -15.16 7.71
C PHE A 463 -16.89 -14.95 8.27
N TYR A 464 -17.00 -14.09 9.28
CA TYR A 464 -18.27 -13.77 9.95
C TYR A 464 -19.31 -13.21 8.96
N VAL A 465 -18.91 -12.28 8.09
CA VAL A 465 -19.82 -11.71 7.08
C VAL A 465 -20.27 -12.77 6.05
N THR A 466 -19.40 -13.73 5.68
CA THR A 466 -19.75 -14.77 4.71
C THR A 466 -20.79 -15.73 5.25
N PHE A 467 -20.74 -16.03 6.54
CA PHE A 467 -21.60 -17.03 7.19
C PHE A 467 -22.62 -16.42 8.17
N TRP A 468 -22.85 -15.10 8.11
CA TRP A 468 -23.68 -14.38 9.08
C TRP A 468 -25.10 -14.92 9.19
N GLU A 469 -25.70 -15.32 8.07
CA GLU A 469 -27.05 -15.90 8.05
C GLU A 469 -27.21 -17.14 8.95
N ILE A 470 -26.11 -17.87 9.17
CA ILE A 470 -26.08 -19.08 9.99
C ILE A 470 -25.53 -18.77 11.38
N LEU A 471 -24.46 -17.97 11.45
CA LEU A 471 -23.75 -17.66 12.69
C LEU A 471 -24.45 -16.60 13.55
N GLY A 472 -25.24 -15.71 12.95
CA GLY A 472 -25.59 -14.41 13.55
C GLY A 472 -26.39 -14.52 14.84
N ARG A 473 -27.41 -15.39 14.86
CA ARG A 473 -28.26 -15.63 16.05
C ARG A 473 -27.45 -16.24 17.19
N ASP A 474 -26.66 -17.26 16.88
CA ASP A 474 -25.81 -17.93 17.87
C ASP A 474 -24.74 -17.00 18.42
N PHE A 475 -24.11 -16.23 17.55
CA PHE A 475 -23.12 -15.23 17.94
C PHE A 475 -23.72 -14.17 18.87
N PHE A 476 -24.94 -13.73 18.60
CA PHE A 476 -25.66 -12.80 19.48
C PHE A 476 -26.01 -13.41 20.83
N SER A 477 -26.45 -14.67 20.87
CA SER A 477 -26.67 -15.42 22.11
C SER A 477 -25.38 -15.58 22.92
N VAL A 478 -24.23 -15.79 22.26
CA VAL A 478 -22.91 -15.81 22.90
C VAL A 478 -22.56 -14.45 23.50
N ILE A 479 -22.84 -13.34 22.82
CA ILE A 479 -22.62 -11.99 23.38
C ILE A 479 -23.47 -11.78 24.64
N LYS A 480 -24.74 -12.23 24.64
CA LYS A 480 -25.57 -12.17 25.86
C LYS A 480 -24.98 -13.01 26.99
N ALA A 481 -24.56 -14.24 26.72
CA ALA A 481 -23.91 -15.09 27.72
C ALA A 481 -22.59 -14.50 28.25
N VAL A 482 -21.82 -13.79 27.41
CA VAL A 482 -20.63 -13.02 27.83
C VAL A 482 -21.04 -11.91 28.79
N TYR A 483 -22.13 -11.19 28.50
CA TYR A 483 -22.67 -10.24 29.44
C TYR A 483 -23.01 -10.96 30.74
N ASP A 484 -23.89 -11.94 30.75
CA ASP A 484 -24.39 -12.56 31.98
C ASP A 484 -23.26 -13.14 32.86
N SER A 485 -22.30 -13.83 32.25
CA SER A 485 -21.13 -14.38 32.96
C SER A 485 -20.10 -13.34 33.41
N GLY A 486 -20.12 -12.13 32.84
CA GLY A 486 -19.13 -11.09 33.12
C GLY A 486 -17.73 -11.38 32.55
N LEU A 487 -17.59 -12.38 31.68
CA LEU A 487 -16.29 -12.83 31.19
C LEU A 487 -16.30 -13.13 29.69
N LEU A 488 -15.32 -12.56 28.99
CA LEU A 488 -15.07 -12.86 27.58
C LEU A 488 -14.59 -14.30 27.38
N GLY A 489 -14.88 -14.88 26.20
CA GLY A 489 -14.29 -16.15 25.77
C GLY A 489 -12.76 -16.10 25.69
N SER A 490 -12.10 -17.25 25.86
CA SER A 490 -10.64 -17.32 26.03
C SER A 490 -9.86 -16.64 24.90
N SER A 491 -10.21 -16.87 23.64
CA SER A 491 -9.52 -16.21 22.53
C SER A 491 -9.90 -14.73 22.34
N MET A 492 -11.03 -14.27 22.88
CA MET A 492 -11.39 -12.84 22.91
C MET A 492 -10.57 -12.07 23.97
N ARG A 493 -10.14 -12.76 25.03
CA ARG A 493 -9.26 -12.22 26.08
C ARG A 493 -7.81 -12.12 25.64
N GLU A 494 -7.40 -12.80 24.58
CA GLU A 494 -6.01 -12.77 24.07
C GLU A 494 -5.84 -11.86 22.85
N GLY A 495 -4.81 -11.01 22.89
CA GLY A 495 -4.33 -10.25 21.74
C GLY A 495 -2.95 -10.72 21.26
N VAL A 496 -2.58 -10.35 20.02
CA VAL A 496 -1.18 -10.49 19.55
C VAL A 496 -0.54 -9.11 19.43
N LEU A 497 0.48 -8.83 20.23
CA LEU A 497 1.18 -7.56 20.25
C LEU A 497 2.30 -7.56 19.19
N THR A 498 2.09 -6.81 18.10
CA THR A 498 3.08 -6.60 17.04
C THR A 498 3.81 -5.27 17.23
N LEU A 499 5.10 -5.26 16.96
CA LEU A 499 5.98 -4.10 17.16
C LEU A 499 6.20 -3.33 15.86
N LEU A 500 5.85 -2.04 15.85
CA LEU A 500 6.16 -1.13 14.74
C LEU A 500 7.25 -0.15 15.15
N TYR A 501 8.41 -0.24 14.51
CA TYR A 501 9.52 0.68 14.76
C TYR A 501 9.13 2.13 14.44
N LYS A 502 9.34 3.06 15.40
CA LYS A 502 9.07 4.49 15.25
C LYS A 502 10.31 5.24 14.71
N LYS A 503 11.34 5.40 15.54
CA LYS A 503 12.60 6.14 15.30
C LYS A 503 13.60 5.85 16.42
N GLY A 504 14.89 6.16 16.24
CA GLY A 504 15.93 5.97 17.26
C GLY A 504 16.66 4.64 17.14
N GLU A 505 17.33 4.20 18.20
CA GLU A 505 18.06 2.93 18.22
C GLU A 505 17.08 1.73 18.11
N ARG A 506 17.44 0.72 17.32
CA ARG A 506 16.55 -0.41 16.97
C ARG A 506 16.58 -1.55 18.00
N ASP A 507 17.57 -1.59 18.86
CA ASP A 507 17.70 -2.53 19.97
C ASP A 507 16.85 -2.12 21.19
N ASN A 508 16.45 -0.86 21.30
CA ASN A 508 15.62 -0.35 22.40
C ASN A 508 14.12 -0.51 22.12
N LEU A 509 13.41 -1.32 22.93
CA LEU A 509 11.97 -1.56 22.82
C LEU A 509 11.10 -0.30 23.02
N GLY A 510 11.58 0.70 23.76
CA GLY A 510 10.90 2.00 23.93
C GLY A 510 10.75 2.79 22.62
N ASN A 511 11.52 2.44 21.59
CA ASN A 511 11.44 3.03 20.24
C ASN A 511 10.42 2.33 19.31
N TYR A 512 9.71 1.33 19.81
CA TYR A 512 8.67 0.61 19.09
C TYR A 512 7.27 1.03 19.56
N ARG A 513 6.29 0.93 18.65
CA ARG A 513 4.87 1.07 18.96
C ARG A 513 4.25 -0.32 19.07
N PRO A 514 3.68 -0.70 20.23
CA PRO A 514 2.88 -1.91 20.31
C PRO A 514 1.54 -1.70 19.57
N ILE A 515 1.12 -2.67 18.77
CA ILE A 515 -0.25 -2.76 18.25
C ILE A 515 -0.79 -4.13 18.60
N THR A 516 -1.95 -4.17 19.24
CA THR A 516 -2.62 -5.40 19.62
C THR A 516 -3.59 -5.84 18.53
N LEU A 517 -3.31 -7.00 17.93
CA LEU A 517 -4.21 -7.67 17.00
C LEU A 517 -5.26 -8.44 17.82
N LEU A 518 -6.45 -7.87 17.91
CA LEU A 518 -7.60 -8.45 18.63
C LEU A 518 -8.49 -9.27 17.69
N SER A 519 -9.16 -10.28 18.22
CA SER A 519 -10.10 -11.13 17.50
C SER A 519 -11.28 -10.33 16.93
N ALA A 520 -11.91 -10.84 15.87
CA ALA A 520 -12.97 -10.10 15.19
C ALA A 520 -14.24 -9.99 16.04
N ASP A 521 -14.60 -11.05 16.76
CA ASP A 521 -15.73 -11.10 17.69
C ASP A 521 -15.60 -10.08 18.83
N TYR A 522 -14.44 -9.97 19.48
CA TYR A 522 -14.15 -8.90 20.45
C TYR A 522 -14.38 -7.52 19.83
N LYS A 523 -13.89 -7.31 18.60
CA LYS A 523 -14.01 -6.02 17.92
C LYS A 523 -15.45 -5.66 17.57
N VAL A 524 -16.34 -6.63 17.40
CA VAL A 524 -17.77 -6.36 17.19
C VAL A 524 -18.36 -5.74 18.47
N VAL A 525 -18.18 -6.38 19.62
CA VAL A 525 -18.64 -5.88 20.93
C VAL A 525 -18.08 -4.49 21.21
N ALA A 526 -16.76 -4.33 21.10
CA ALA A 526 -16.11 -3.04 21.33
C ALA A 526 -16.57 -1.95 20.35
N ARG A 527 -16.99 -2.31 19.12
CA ARG A 527 -17.49 -1.35 18.15
C ARG A 527 -18.92 -0.91 18.43
N VAL A 528 -19.78 -1.80 18.92
CA VAL A 528 -21.13 -1.44 19.41
C VAL A 528 -20.99 -0.38 20.49
N LEU A 529 -20.20 -0.66 21.52
CA LEU A 529 -19.94 0.27 22.63
C LEU A 529 -19.32 1.59 22.15
N ALA A 530 -18.35 1.54 21.23
CA ALA A 530 -17.75 2.74 20.68
C ALA A 530 -18.76 3.59 19.87
N GLY A 531 -19.72 2.94 19.20
CA GLY A 531 -20.80 3.62 18.49
C GLY A 531 -21.69 4.41 19.43
N ARG A 532 -22.08 3.81 20.57
CA ARG A 532 -22.88 4.47 21.60
C ARG A 532 -22.11 5.58 22.31
N LEU A 533 -20.88 5.32 22.73
CA LEU A 533 -20.04 6.30 23.44
C LEU A 533 -19.80 7.57 22.63
N ARG A 534 -19.62 7.48 21.31
CA ARG A 534 -19.42 8.67 20.44
C ARG A 534 -20.54 9.69 20.54
N LYS A 535 -21.79 9.24 20.70
CA LYS A 535 -22.95 10.12 20.86
C LYS A 535 -22.91 10.88 22.20
N VAL A 536 -22.31 10.28 23.22
CA VAL A 536 -22.24 10.82 24.58
C VAL A 536 -21.06 11.78 24.78
N LEU A 537 -19.92 11.54 24.12
CA LEU A 537 -18.71 12.35 24.29
C LEU A 537 -18.90 13.87 24.16
N PRO A 538 -19.70 14.42 23.23
CA PRO A 538 -19.94 15.86 23.14
C PRO A 538 -20.52 16.49 24.41
N HIS A 539 -21.24 15.71 25.22
CA HIS A 539 -21.88 16.18 26.45
C HIS A 539 -20.92 16.24 27.65
N VAL A 540 -19.92 15.36 27.69
CA VAL A 540 -19.02 15.23 28.85
C VAL A 540 -17.61 15.78 28.63
N ILE A 541 -17.15 15.85 27.38
CA ILE A 541 -15.81 16.33 27.03
C ILE A 541 -15.83 17.83 26.71
N HIS A 542 -14.88 18.59 27.24
CA HIS A 542 -14.74 20.02 26.93
C HIS A 542 -14.25 20.25 25.49
N GLU A 543 -14.57 21.42 24.93
CA GLU A 543 -14.41 21.75 23.52
C GLU A 543 -12.96 21.79 23.03
N ASP A 544 -11.99 21.93 23.92
CA ASP A 544 -10.53 21.94 23.61
C ASP A 544 -9.96 20.57 23.20
N GLN A 545 -10.66 19.48 23.52
CA GLN A 545 -10.34 18.14 23.05
C GLN A 545 -11.12 17.83 21.77
N THR A 546 -10.41 17.69 20.65
CA THR A 546 -11.05 17.48 19.33
C THR A 546 -10.92 16.06 18.80
N CYS A 547 -10.19 15.17 19.48
CA CYS A 547 -10.05 13.78 19.04
C CYS A 547 -11.26 12.93 19.44
N GLY A 548 -11.80 12.17 18.47
CA GLY A 548 -12.83 11.16 18.73
C GLY A 548 -14.22 11.67 19.11
N VAL A 549 -14.40 13.00 19.24
CA VAL A 549 -15.69 13.61 19.57
C VAL A 549 -16.42 14.05 18.29
N GLU A 550 -17.67 13.65 18.17
CA GLU A 550 -18.50 13.96 16.99
C GLU A 550 -18.68 15.47 16.80
N GLY A 551 -18.67 15.92 15.54
CA GLY A 551 -18.79 17.33 15.18
C GLY A 551 -17.52 18.18 15.36
N ARG A 552 -16.42 17.62 15.88
CA ARG A 552 -15.14 18.32 16.09
C ARG A 552 -14.10 17.96 15.02
N SER A 553 -13.11 18.84 14.85
CA SER A 553 -12.07 18.70 13.82
C SER A 553 -10.68 18.94 14.37
N ILE A 554 -9.74 18.04 14.04
CA ILE A 554 -8.30 18.19 14.34
C ILE A 554 -7.74 19.53 13.85
N HIS A 555 -8.27 20.05 12.75
CA HIS A 555 -7.80 21.29 12.14
C HIS A 555 -8.09 22.52 12.99
N TRP A 556 -9.03 22.44 13.96
CA TRP A 556 -9.31 23.53 14.88
C TRP A 556 -8.17 23.76 15.86
N ASN A 557 -7.50 22.70 16.33
CA ASN A 557 -6.32 22.81 17.18
C ASN A 557 -5.18 23.52 16.44
N LEU A 558 -4.93 23.10 15.19
CA LEU A 558 -3.90 23.69 14.34
C LEU A 558 -4.20 25.16 14.00
N SER A 559 -5.46 25.47 13.69
CA SER A 559 -5.88 26.84 13.41
C SER A 559 -5.83 27.71 14.66
N LEU A 560 -6.16 27.16 15.83
CA LEU A 560 -5.99 27.83 17.12
C LEU A 560 -4.53 28.20 17.37
N VAL A 561 -3.59 27.28 17.16
CA VAL A 561 -2.14 27.56 17.30
C VAL A 561 -1.72 28.70 16.36
N ARG A 562 -2.04 28.59 15.07
CA ARG A 562 -1.76 29.63 14.06
C ARG A 562 -2.28 31.01 14.50
N ASP A 563 -3.52 31.04 14.97
CA ASP A 563 -4.24 32.28 15.27
C ASP A 563 -3.83 32.87 16.62
N CYS A 564 -3.52 32.06 17.63
CA CYS A 564 -2.92 32.52 18.88
C CYS A 564 -1.55 33.18 18.63
N ILE A 565 -0.71 32.60 17.76
CA ILE A 565 0.59 33.19 17.39
C ILE A 565 0.38 34.53 16.69
N ALA A 566 -0.52 34.59 15.70
CA ALA A 566 -0.82 35.82 14.98
C ALA A 566 -1.36 36.91 15.92
N TRP A 567 -2.22 36.54 16.87
CA TRP A 567 -2.75 37.44 17.88
C TRP A 567 -1.68 37.96 18.84
N ALA A 568 -0.81 37.07 19.34
CA ALA A 568 0.29 37.44 20.22
C ALA A 568 1.25 38.45 19.57
N GLN A 569 1.45 38.33 18.26
CA GLN A 569 2.25 39.26 17.48
C GLN A 569 1.54 40.60 17.25
N ASP A 570 0.29 40.55 16.77
CA ASP A 570 -0.52 41.74 16.50
C ASP A 570 -0.70 42.61 17.75
N ARG A 571 -0.96 41.98 18.90
CA ARG A 571 -1.27 42.66 20.16
C ARG A 571 -0.11 42.76 21.14
N ARG A 572 1.09 42.31 20.73
CA ARG A 572 2.28 42.27 21.59
C ARG A 572 2.00 41.58 22.95
N VAL A 573 1.24 40.48 22.91
CA VAL A 573 0.93 39.67 24.10
C VAL A 573 2.01 38.61 24.27
N HIS A 574 2.52 38.46 25.49
CA HIS A 574 3.42 37.36 25.85
C HIS A 574 2.71 36.02 25.64
N LEU A 575 3.30 35.14 24.84
CA LEU A 575 2.76 33.80 24.59
C LEU A 575 3.87 32.76 24.64
N MET A 576 3.61 31.70 25.37
CA MET A 576 4.35 30.44 25.36
C MET A 576 3.45 29.33 24.85
N LEU A 577 3.96 28.57 23.89
CA LEU A 577 3.38 27.28 23.56
C LEU A 577 4.19 26.19 24.26
N VAL A 578 3.52 25.37 25.06
CA VAL A 578 4.13 24.22 25.72
C VAL A 578 3.52 22.95 25.14
N GLY A 579 4.34 22.15 24.46
CA GLY A 579 3.96 20.86 23.92
C GLY A 579 4.31 19.78 24.92
N LEU A 580 3.31 19.05 25.41
CA LEU A 580 3.50 17.96 26.37
C LEU A 580 3.56 16.62 25.64
N ASP A 581 4.54 15.78 25.99
CA ASP A 581 4.69 14.41 25.48
C ASP A 581 4.34 13.41 26.60
N MET A 582 3.21 12.72 26.46
CA MET A 582 2.77 11.71 27.41
C MET A 582 3.58 10.43 27.25
N GLU A 583 4.15 9.91 28.34
CA GLU A 583 4.98 8.71 28.30
C GLU A 583 4.11 7.46 28.17
N LYS A 584 4.19 6.77 27.02
CA LYS A 584 3.42 5.54 26.73
C LYS A 584 1.93 5.70 27.07
N ALA A 585 1.31 6.81 26.63
CA ALA A 585 -0.01 7.27 27.07
C ALA A 585 -1.10 6.18 27.17
N PHE A 586 -1.26 5.35 26.14
CA PHE A 586 -2.26 4.28 26.11
C PHE A 586 -1.93 3.15 27.08
N ASP A 587 -0.65 2.84 27.27
CA ASP A 587 -0.21 1.67 28.06
C ASP A 587 -0.25 1.99 29.56
N LYS A 588 -0.35 3.26 29.96
CA LYS A 588 -0.32 3.69 31.36
C LYS A 588 -1.69 3.96 32.00
N VAL A 589 -2.80 3.83 31.26
CA VAL A 589 -4.15 4.12 31.78
C VAL A 589 -4.51 3.20 32.94
N HIS A 590 -4.64 3.74 34.15
CA HIS A 590 -5.13 2.98 35.30
C HIS A 590 -6.64 2.72 35.17
N HIS A 591 -7.07 1.45 35.26
CA HIS A 591 -8.47 1.08 35.03
C HIS A 591 -9.39 1.61 36.13
N GLY A 592 -9.01 1.49 37.42
CA GLY A 592 -9.80 2.00 38.55
C GLY A 592 -10.14 3.49 38.39
N PHE A 593 -9.13 4.35 38.33
CA PHE A 593 -9.29 5.77 37.99
C PHE A 593 -10.17 6.03 36.74
N LEU A 594 -10.02 5.27 35.65
CA LEU A 594 -10.90 5.41 34.47
C LEU A 594 -12.37 5.12 34.83
N PHE A 595 -12.65 4.07 35.60
CA PHE A 595 -14.01 3.78 36.08
C PHE A 595 -14.53 4.90 36.98
N SER A 596 -13.73 5.39 37.93
CA SER A 596 -14.11 6.52 38.80
C SER A 596 -14.45 7.79 38.00
N VAL A 597 -13.70 8.07 36.93
CA VAL A 597 -13.98 9.19 36.02
C VAL A 597 -15.33 9.01 35.32
N MET A 598 -15.60 7.81 34.79
CA MET A 598 -16.86 7.53 34.11
C MET A 598 -18.05 7.56 35.09
N GLU A 599 -17.91 7.00 36.29
CA GLU A 599 -18.94 7.08 37.33
C GLU A 599 -19.22 8.54 37.72
N ARG A 600 -18.16 9.35 37.91
CA ARG A 600 -18.29 10.78 38.23
C ARG A 600 -19.02 11.56 37.13
N MET A 601 -18.82 11.19 35.87
CA MET A 601 -19.51 11.74 34.71
C MET A 601 -20.95 11.22 34.57
N GLY A 602 -21.40 10.26 35.37
CA GLY A 602 -22.77 9.74 35.35
C GLY A 602 -23.03 8.67 34.28
N PHE A 603 -22.02 7.90 33.91
CA PHE A 603 -22.21 6.73 33.06
C PHE A 603 -23.00 5.64 33.80
N GLY A 604 -23.90 4.97 33.10
CA GLY A 604 -24.76 3.94 33.69
C GLY A 604 -24.05 2.62 33.95
N ALA A 605 -24.59 1.83 34.89
CA ALA A 605 -24.00 0.59 35.36
C ALA A 605 -23.91 -0.47 34.24
N GLY A 606 -24.86 -0.48 33.30
CA GLY A 606 -24.88 -1.43 32.20
C GLY A 606 -23.69 -1.26 31.26
N PHE A 607 -23.40 -0.01 30.89
CA PHE A 607 -22.26 0.34 30.06
C PHE A 607 -20.93 0.13 30.80
N LEU A 608 -20.84 0.56 32.07
CA LEU A 608 -19.64 0.34 32.89
C LEU A 608 -19.30 -1.15 33.00
N ARG A 609 -20.30 -2.01 33.21
CA ARG A 609 -20.12 -3.47 33.24
C ARG A 609 -19.57 -4.00 31.93
N TRP A 610 -20.08 -3.56 30.78
CA TRP A 610 -19.54 -3.92 29.47
C TRP A 610 -18.07 -3.50 29.30
N VAL A 611 -17.72 -2.28 29.73
CA VAL A 611 -16.33 -1.82 29.71
C VAL A 611 -15.48 -2.71 30.62
N GLY A 612 -15.94 -3.04 31.83
CA GLY A 612 -15.29 -3.98 32.75
C GLY A 612 -14.96 -5.30 32.09
N ILE A 613 -15.96 -5.94 31.47
CA ILE A 613 -15.81 -7.22 30.76
C ILE A 613 -14.69 -7.17 29.69
N LEU A 614 -14.54 -6.04 28.98
CA LEU A 614 -13.50 -5.89 27.95
C LEU A 614 -12.07 -5.78 28.50
N TYR A 615 -11.91 -5.55 29.80
CA TYR A 615 -10.64 -5.40 30.51
C TYR A 615 -10.42 -6.44 31.62
N THR A 616 -11.40 -7.30 31.93
CA THR A 616 -11.24 -8.40 32.90
C THR A 616 -10.44 -9.57 32.31
N ALA A 617 -9.40 -10.02 33.04
CA ALA A 617 -8.59 -11.19 32.71
C ALA A 617 -8.03 -11.20 31.27
N VAL A 618 -7.63 -10.03 30.79
CA VAL A 618 -7.11 -9.82 29.44
C VAL A 618 -5.59 -9.90 29.38
N GLY A 619 -5.05 -10.39 28.25
CA GLY A 619 -3.61 -10.45 28.04
C GLY A 619 -3.22 -10.38 26.55
N SER A 620 -1.93 -10.21 26.28
CA SER A 620 -1.39 -10.19 24.92
C SER A 620 -0.12 -11.03 24.78
N ARG A 621 0.01 -11.76 23.67
CA ARG A 621 1.24 -12.48 23.30
C ARG A 621 2.12 -11.59 22.43
N VAL A 622 3.38 -11.39 22.82
CA VAL A 622 4.31 -10.55 22.06
C VAL A 622 4.81 -11.29 20.82
N LEU A 623 4.79 -10.64 19.65
CA LEU A 623 5.24 -11.18 18.37
C LEU A 623 6.53 -10.49 17.91
N VAL A 624 7.64 -11.22 17.95
CA VAL A 624 8.96 -10.75 17.49
C VAL A 624 9.44 -11.62 16.33
N ASN A 625 9.69 -11.01 15.17
CA ASN A 625 10.16 -11.71 13.96
C ASN A 625 9.38 -13.00 13.63
N GLY A 626 8.06 -13.05 13.87
CA GLY A 626 7.25 -14.24 13.59
C GLY A 626 7.22 -15.29 14.72
N HIS A 627 7.96 -15.11 15.80
CA HIS A 627 7.88 -15.93 17.02
C HIS A 627 6.90 -15.30 18.00
N VAL A 628 6.01 -16.11 18.57
CA VAL A 628 4.95 -15.68 19.50
C VAL A 628 5.38 -16.11 20.89
N GLY A 629 5.40 -15.16 21.83
CA GLY A 629 5.69 -15.42 23.24
C GLY A 629 4.49 -15.89 24.06
N GLU A 630 4.71 -15.96 25.36
CA GLU A 630 3.65 -16.24 26.33
C GLU A 630 2.69 -15.08 26.51
N VAL A 631 1.56 -15.35 27.16
CA VAL A 631 0.55 -14.34 27.44
C VAL A 631 1.09 -13.42 28.53
N VAL A 632 1.24 -12.14 28.20
CA VAL A 632 1.50 -11.07 29.16
C VAL A 632 0.16 -10.53 29.65
N PRO A 633 -0.18 -10.67 30.95
CA PRO A 633 -1.38 -10.05 31.52
C PRO A 633 -1.35 -8.54 31.34
N GLN A 634 -2.52 -7.94 31.10
CA GLN A 634 -2.64 -6.50 30.92
C GLN A 634 -3.52 -5.91 32.02
N GLN A 635 -2.89 -5.47 33.11
CA GLN A 635 -3.56 -4.90 34.30
C GLN A 635 -3.77 -3.39 34.17
N THR A 636 -2.91 -2.70 33.42
CA THR A 636 -3.09 -1.28 33.07
C THR A 636 -3.06 -1.08 31.55
N GLY A 637 -3.50 0.10 31.15
CA GLY A 637 -3.52 0.54 29.77
C GLY A 637 -4.75 0.10 28.99
N VAL A 638 -5.03 0.85 27.92
CA VAL A 638 -6.10 0.54 26.97
C VAL A 638 -5.52 -0.13 25.72
N ARG A 639 -6.18 -1.18 25.21
CA ARG A 639 -5.68 -2.01 24.10
C ARG A 639 -5.53 -1.21 22.80
N GLN A 640 -4.30 -1.04 22.30
CA GLN A 640 -3.99 -0.32 21.06
C GLN A 640 -4.44 -1.12 19.82
N GLY A 641 -5.64 -0.84 19.31
CA GLY A 641 -6.26 -1.58 18.20
C GLY A 641 -7.73 -1.92 18.45
N CYS A 642 -8.20 -1.70 19.68
CA CYS A 642 -9.61 -1.75 20.04
C CYS A 642 -10.35 -0.47 19.55
N PRO A 643 -11.55 -0.58 18.95
CA PRO A 643 -12.36 0.58 18.54
C PRO A 643 -12.77 1.53 19.68
N LEU A 644 -12.90 1.01 20.90
CA LEU A 644 -13.37 1.75 22.08
C LEU A 644 -12.23 2.49 22.80
N SER A 645 -11.03 1.90 22.85
CA SER A 645 -9.88 2.44 23.59
C SER A 645 -9.58 3.94 23.37
N PRO A 646 -9.59 4.49 22.13
CA PRO A 646 -9.30 5.91 21.94
C PRO A 646 -10.32 6.85 22.60
N LEU A 647 -11.58 6.42 22.70
CA LEU A 647 -12.65 7.20 23.31
C LEU A 647 -12.56 7.16 24.84
N LEU A 648 -12.21 6.00 25.40
CA LEU A 648 -11.93 5.85 26.84
C LEU A 648 -10.71 6.67 27.27
N PHE A 649 -9.67 6.71 26.44
CA PHE A 649 -8.49 7.54 26.71
C PHE A 649 -8.83 9.04 26.78
N VAL A 650 -9.74 9.51 25.91
CA VAL A 650 -10.22 10.89 25.93
C VAL A 650 -10.94 11.21 27.24
N LEU A 651 -11.78 10.31 27.76
CA LEU A 651 -12.41 10.46 29.07
C LEU A 651 -11.36 10.50 30.20
N TYR A 652 -10.40 9.58 30.17
CA TYR A 652 -9.32 9.48 31.16
C TYR A 652 -8.49 10.78 31.30
N MET A 653 -8.29 11.52 30.20
CA MET A 653 -7.50 12.76 30.21
C MET A 653 -8.31 14.03 30.58
N GLU A 654 -9.63 13.98 30.57
CA GLU A 654 -10.49 15.14 30.86
C GLU A 654 -10.28 15.75 32.26
N PRO A 655 -10.06 14.98 33.35
CA PRO A 655 -9.81 15.54 34.68
C PRO A 655 -8.58 16.47 34.72
N LEU A 656 -7.49 16.10 34.05
CA LEU A 656 -6.29 16.93 33.95
C LEU A 656 -6.61 18.25 33.24
N ALA A 657 -7.30 18.17 32.10
CA ALA A 657 -7.68 19.36 31.34
C ALA A 657 -8.61 20.27 32.15
N ALA A 658 -9.54 19.68 32.90
CA ALA A 658 -10.44 20.41 33.80
C ALA A 658 -9.69 21.12 34.94
N ALA A 659 -8.70 20.46 35.55
CA ALA A 659 -7.84 21.06 36.58
C ALA A 659 -7.05 22.27 36.04
N ILE A 660 -6.43 22.13 34.86
CA ILE A 660 -5.68 23.22 34.21
C ILE A 660 -6.59 24.41 33.90
N ARG A 661 -7.81 24.15 33.41
CA ARG A 661 -8.79 25.21 33.14
C ARG A 661 -9.20 25.95 34.40
N ALA A 662 -9.49 25.20 35.48
CA ALA A 662 -9.99 25.73 36.74
C ALA A 662 -8.92 26.48 37.56
N ASP A 663 -7.62 26.15 37.43
CA ASP A 663 -6.58 26.80 38.23
C ASP A 663 -6.36 28.26 37.78
N VAL A 664 -6.67 29.19 38.68
CA VAL A 664 -6.56 30.64 38.45
C VAL A 664 -5.12 31.14 38.37
N ARG A 665 -4.14 30.37 38.86
CA ARG A 665 -2.71 30.70 38.79
C ARG A 665 -2.14 30.40 37.40
N ILE A 666 -2.75 29.46 36.68
CA ILE A 666 -2.42 29.18 35.28
C ILE A 666 -3.13 30.22 34.40
N LYS A 667 -2.37 31.16 33.83
CA LYS A 667 -2.86 32.22 32.95
C LYS A 667 -2.74 31.82 31.49
N GLY A 668 -3.88 31.81 30.81
CA GLY A 668 -3.96 31.51 29.39
C GLY A 668 -4.08 32.74 28.51
N LEU A 669 -4.06 32.53 27.21
CA LEU A 669 -4.24 33.61 26.24
C LEU A 669 -5.72 33.98 26.12
N ARG A 670 -6.04 35.27 26.27
CA ARG A 670 -7.42 35.78 26.13
C ARG A 670 -7.75 36.04 24.66
N PRO A 671 -8.66 35.27 24.05
CA PRO A 671 -9.09 35.54 22.69
C PRO A 671 -10.04 36.74 22.63
N PRO A 672 -10.14 37.41 21.48
CA PRO A 672 -11.02 38.57 21.31
C PRO A 672 -12.50 38.20 21.49
N GLY A 673 -13.27 39.11 22.10
CA GLY A 673 -14.74 38.98 22.21
C GLY A 673 -15.25 37.91 23.18
N ARG A 674 -14.41 37.39 24.09
CA ARG A 674 -14.78 36.36 25.09
C ARG A 674 -14.69 36.80 26.55
N GLY A 675 -14.65 38.11 26.81
CA GLY A 675 -14.54 38.65 28.16
C GLY A 675 -13.30 38.10 28.89
N SER A 676 -13.50 37.51 30.07
CA SER A 676 -12.43 36.94 30.91
C SER A 676 -12.04 35.49 30.58
N SER A 677 -12.69 34.84 29.60
CA SER A 677 -12.38 33.45 29.24
C SER A 677 -11.01 33.33 28.58
N GLU A 678 -10.19 32.39 29.05
CA GLU A 678 -8.82 32.16 28.58
C GLU A 678 -8.72 30.83 27.81
N VAL A 679 -7.92 30.82 26.73
CA VAL A 679 -7.44 29.61 26.08
C VAL A 679 -6.18 29.17 26.81
N LYS A 680 -6.26 28.08 27.57
CA LYS A 680 -5.12 27.51 28.32
C LYS A 680 -4.56 26.24 27.68
N ILE A 681 -5.40 25.42 27.05
CA ILE A 681 -5.07 24.09 26.56
C ILE A 681 -5.80 23.77 25.24
N SER A 682 -5.17 22.96 24.40
CA SER A 682 -5.77 22.28 23.25
C SER A 682 -5.24 20.84 23.20
N GLN A 683 -6.12 19.88 22.91
CA GLN A 683 -5.80 18.46 22.98
C GLN A 683 -6.30 17.71 21.75
N TYR A 684 -5.50 16.74 21.32
CA TYR A 684 -5.91 15.71 20.37
C TYR A 684 -5.44 14.35 20.85
N ALA A 685 -6.31 13.64 21.57
CA ALA A 685 -5.93 12.48 22.37
C ALA A 685 -4.78 12.83 23.34
N ASP A 686 -3.61 12.21 23.17
CA ASP A 686 -2.43 12.39 24.03
C ASP A 686 -1.58 13.61 23.68
N ASP A 687 -1.69 14.13 22.45
CA ASP A 687 -1.00 15.36 22.04
C ASP A 687 -1.68 16.58 22.70
N MET A 688 -0.98 17.24 23.64
CA MET A 688 -1.48 18.42 24.34
C MET A 688 -0.58 19.63 24.09
N THR A 689 -1.20 20.76 23.78
CA THR A 689 -0.54 22.05 23.63
C THR A 689 -1.16 23.06 24.58
N LEU A 690 -0.34 23.65 25.45
CA LEU A 690 -0.75 24.71 26.36
C LEU A 690 -0.42 26.09 25.77
N PHE A 691 -1.25 27.06 26.10
CA PHE A 691 -1.14 28.46 25.68
C PHE A 691 -1.02 29.31 26.93
N LEU A 692 0.21 29.65 27.32
CA LEU A 692 0.49 30.29 28.61
C LEU A 692 1.03 31.70 28.41
N THR A 693 0.66 32.62 29.31
CA THR A 693 1.05 34.04 29.22
C THR A 693 1.86 34.53 30.42
N SER A 694 2.20 33.66 31.37
CA SER A 694 3.07 33.98 32.52
C SER A 694 4.00 32.81 32.85
N GLU A 695 5.22 33.09 33.30
CA GLU A 695 6.20 32.05 33.68
C GLU A 695 5.71 31.21 34.85
N GLY A 696 5.09 31.84 35.87
CA GLY A 696 4.49 31.13 37.01
C GLY A 696 3.42 30.10 36.60
N SER A 697 2.80 30.26 35.43
CA SER A 697 1.88 29.26 34.88
C SER A 697 2.59 27.96 34.53
N VAL A 698 3.84 28.02 34.04
CA VAL A 698 4.62 26.84 33.65
C VAL A 698 4.97 26.00 34.87
N ALA A 699 5.46 26.66 35.93
CA ALA A 699 5.77 26.00 37.20
C ALA A 699 4.52 25.31 37.77
N ARG A 700 3.39 26.02 37.82
CA ARG A 700 2.14 25.44 38.32
C ARG A 700 1.62 24.29 37.45
N VAL A 701 1.78 24.37 36.14
CA VAL A 701 1.43 23.25 35.24
C VAL A 701 2.26 22.01 35.59
N VAL A 702 3.58 22.15 35.77
CA VAL A 702 4.44 21.01 36.13
C VAL A 702 4.00 20.36 37.45
N GLU A 703 3.62 21.16 38.45
CA GLU A 703 3.04 20.67 39.70
C GLU A 703 1.73 19.88 39.47
N VAL A 704 0.78 20.46 38.72
CA VAL A 704 -0.50 19.81 38.39
C VAL A 704 -0.29 18.51 37.63
N LEU A 705 0.69 18.45 36.72
CA LEU A 705 1.04 17.21 36.01
C LEU A 705 1.60 16.14 36.96
N GLY A 706 2.41 16.53 37.95
CA GLY A 706 2.88 15.64 39.01
C GLY A 706 1.75 15.11 39.89
N GLU A 707 0.86 16.00 40.36
CA GLU A 707 -0.33 15.65 41.14
C GLU A 707 -1.27 14.71 40.35
N PHE A 708 -1.47 14.98 39.06
CA PHE A 708 -2.29 14.13 38.19
C PHE A 708 -1.65 12.76 37.97
N GLY A 709 -0.32 12.69 37.89
CA GLY A 709 0.39 11.42 37.77
C GLY A 709 0.22 10.53 39.00
N GLN A 710 0.16 11.12 40.21
CA GLN A 710 -0.16 10.41 41.45
C GLN A 710 -1.62 9.93 41.47
N ALA A 711 -2.56 10.73 40.96
CA ALA A 711 -3.99 10.38 40.93
C ALA A 711 -4.34 9.27 39.92
N SER A 712 -3.64 9.24 38.77
CA SER A 712 -4.10 8.48 37.60
C SER A 712 -3.11 7.43 37.10
N GLY A 713 -1.85 7.46 37.54
CA GLY A 713 -0.75 6.66 37.01
C GLY A 713 -0.17 7.17 35.68
N ALA A 714 -0.70 8.25 35.11
CA ALA A 714 -0.16 8.89 33.92
C ALA A 714 1.19 9.56 34.19
N ARG A 715 2.07 9.62 33.18
CA ARG A 715 3.36 10.34 33.30
C ARG A 715 3.63 11.19 32.07
N VAL A 716 4.18 12.38 32.30
CA VAL A 716 4.66 13.28 31.25
C VAL A 716 6.17 13.15 31.15
N ASN A 717 6.68 13.06 29.93
CA ASN A 717 8.12 13.10 29.69
C ASN A 717 8.56 14.56 29.50
N LEU A 718 9.05 15.19 30.57
CA LEU A 718 9.49 16.60 30.52
C LEU A 718 10.65 16.83 29.55
N GLY A 719 11.56 15.86 29.40
CA GLY A 719 12.70 15.94 28.48
C GLY A 719 12.32 15.82 26.99
N LYS A 720 11.15 15.24 26.67
CA LYS A 720 10.57 15.21 25.31
C LYS A 720 9.52 16.29 25.08
N SER A 721 8.96 16.82 26.15
CA SER A 721 8.13 18.01 26.12
C SER A 721 8.99 19.22 25.77
N SER A 722 8.38 20.31 25.32
CA SER A 722 9.14 21.50 24.94
C SER A 722 8.32 22.77 25.07
N VAL A 723 9.02 23.88 25.26
CA VAL A 723 8.43 25.23 25.27
C VAL A 723 8.97 26.03 24.07
N LYS A 724 8.11 26.86 23.46
CA LYS A 724 8.52 27.86 22.48
C LYS A 724 7.82 29.19 22.75
N PHE A 725 8.59 30.27 22.63
CA PHE A 725 8.13 31.62 22.93
C PHE A 725 7.69 32.39 21.68
N PHE A 726 6.67 33.21 21.83
CA PHE A 726 6.08 34.05 20.79
C PHE A 726 5.74 35.44 21.36
N GLY A 727 5.34 36.37 20.48
CA GLY A 727 5.08 37.75 20.86
C GLY A 727 6.37 38.40 21.39
N PRO A 728 6.30 39.22 22.45
CA PRO A 728 7.48 39.89 23.00
C PRO A 728 8.55 38.94 23.59
N TRP A 729 8.23 37.66 23.80
CA TRP A 729 9.20 36.66 24.28
C TRP A 729 9.91 35.89 23.16
N ALA A 730 9.63 36.16 21.89
CA ALA A 730 10.18 35.42 20.75
C ALA A 730 11.73 35.32 20.73
N GLY A 731 12.44 36.27 21.36
CA GLY A 731 13.91 36.30 21.41
C GLY A 731 14.54 35.53 22.59
N ARG A 732 13.77 34.78 23.38
CA ARG A 732 14.32 34.02 24.51
C ARG A 732 15.01 32.73 24.05
N GLU A 733 16.15 32.43 24.68
CA GLU A 733 17.03 31.32 24.30
C GLU A 733 17.10 30.18 25.33
N GLU A 734 16.42 30.32 26.47
CA GLU A 734 16.40 29.31 27.54
C GLU A 734 15.01 28.72 27.77
N GLY A 735 14.99 27.46 28.24
CA GLY A 735 13.77 26.76 28.66
C GLY A 735 13.24 27.27 30.01
N LEU A 736 12.14 26.67 30.49
CA LEU A 736 11.52 27.04 31.77
C LEU A 736 11.07 25.80 32.55
N SER A 737 11.31 25.79 33.87
CA SER A 737 10.81 24.76 34.81
C SER A 737 11.09 23.32 34.35
N GLY A 738 12.29 23.05 33.83
CA GLY A 738 12.71 21.72 33.35
C GLY A 738 12.23 21.37 31.93
N LEU A 739 11.47 22.23 31.26
CA LEU A 739 11.09 22.06 29.85
C LEU A 739 12.17 22.66 28.94
N PRO A 740 12.76 21.87 28.02
CA PRO A 740 13.75 22.38 27.09
C PRO A 740 13.13 23.35 26.07
N LEU A 741 13.91 24.36 25.65
CA LEU A 741 13.53 25.27 24.58
C LEU A 741 13.49 24.52 23.23
N CYS A 742 12.41 24.72 22.47
CA CYS A 742 12.34 24.31 21.08
C CYS A 742 13.06 25.33 20.18
N SER A 743 14.33 25.06 19.88
CA SER A 743 15.20 25.94 19.06
C SER A 743 14.71 26.10 17.62
N GLY A 744 14.12 25.06 17.03
CA GLY A 744 13.50 25.09 15.70
C GLY A 744 12.00 25.35 15.72
N PRO A 745 11.30 25.14 14.58
CA PRO A 745 9.85 25.21 14.53
C PRO A 745 9.21 24.19 15.46
N MET A 746 8.23 24.63 16.26
CA MET A 746 7.47 23.76 17.14
C MET A 746 6.47 22.95 16.32
N ARG A 747 6.59 21.62 16.35
CA ARG A 747 5.69 20.73 15.62
C ARG A 747 4.46 20.40 16.46
N VAL A 748 3.28 20.79 15.98
CA VAL A 748 1.98 20.45 16.59
C VAL A 748 1.16 19.67 15.56
N LEU A 749 0.72 18.45 15.91
CA LEU A 749 -0.10 17.57 15.06
C LEU A 749 0.43 17.44 13.61
N GLY A 750 1.76 17.42 13.44
CA GLY A 750 2.41 17.28 12.13
C GLY A 750 2.50 18.54 11.26
N VAL A 751 2.25 19.72 11.83
CA VAL A 751 2.47 21.04 11.23
C VAL A 751 3.49 21.82 12.06
N ASP A 752 4.44 22.47 11.38
CA ASP A 752 5.52 23.23 12.02
C ASP A 752 5.10 24.69 12.23
N PHE A 753 5.24 25.20 13.45
CA PHE A 753 4.91 26.58 13.82
C PHE A 753 6.17 27.33 14.26
N GLU A 754 6.33 28.53 13.74
CA GLU A 754 7.51 29.39 13.96
C GLU A 754 7.04 30.84 14.09
N VAL A 755 7.84 31.70 14.72
CA VAL A 755 7.54 33.13 14.88
C VAL A 755 7.18 33.74 13.53
N THR A 756 7.95 33.47 12.48
CA THR A 756 7.58 33.90 11.12
C THR A 756 7.74 32.77 10.12
N GLY A 757 7.03 32.85 8.99
CA GLY A 757 7.25 31.95 7.86
C GLY A 757 6.73 30.52 8.00
N SER A 758 5.85 30.21 8.97
CA SER A 758 5.34 28.85 9.20
C SER A 758 4.68 28.25 7.95
N GLU A 759 3.90 29.04 7.21
CA GLU A 759 3.29 28.63 5.93
C GLU A 759 4.35 28.18 4.91
N GLY A 760 5.44 28.95 4.79
CA GLY A 760 6.51 28.69 3.83
C GLY A 760 7.27 27.41 4.12
N ILE A 761 7.61 27.17 5.39
CA ILE A 761 8.31 25.97 5.87
C ILE A 761 7.48 24.72 5.55
N ASN A 762 6.20 24.72 5.94
CA ASN A 762 5.33 23.57 5.76
C ASN A 762 5.09 23.24 4.28
N TRP A 763 4.73 24.24 3.46
CA TRP A 763 4.49 23.98 2.03
C TRP A 763 5.76 23.56 1.31
N GLY A 764 6.92 24.14 1.63
CA GLY A 764 8.21 23.72 1.05
C GLY A 764 8.49 22.24 1.27
N GLN A 765 8.36 21.76 2.52
CA GLN A 765 8.54 20.35 2.85
C GLN A 765 7.52 19.44 2.14
N ARG A 766 6.25 19.86 2.03
CA ARG A 766 5.20 19.08 1.37
C ARG A 766 5.43 18.96 -0.14
N ILE A 767 5.79 20.05 -0.81
CA ILE A 767 6.06 20.06 -2.25
C ILE A 767 7.29 19.21 -2.58
N ALA A 768 8.35 19.27 -1.77
CA ALA A 768 9.51 18.37 -1.92
C ALA A 768 9.09 16.88 -1.87
N LYS A 769 8.26 16.51 -0.89
CA LYS A 769 7.71 15.14 -0.78
C LYS A 769 6.85 14.74 -2.00
N VAL A 770 6.07 15.67 -2.54
CA VAL A 770 5.28 15.43 -3.78
C VAL A 770 6.21 15.12 -4.95
N ARG A 771 7.30 15.88 -5.13
CA ARG A 771 8.29 15.63 -6.21
C ARG A 771 8.90 14.23 -6.10
N THR A 772 9.31 13.81 -4.90
CA THR A 772 9.84 12.46 -4.67
C THR A 772 8.84 11.38 -5.04
N ARG A 773 7.56 11.50 -4.61
CA ARG A 773 6.52 10.52 -4.96
C ARG A 773 6.25 10.48 -6.46
N VAL A 774 6.11 11.63 -7.09
CA VAL A 774 5.95 11.74 -8.55
C VAL A 774 7.11 11.06 -9.27
N GLY A 775 8.35 11.24 -8.80
CA GLY A 775 9.53 10.54 -9.32
C GLY A 775 9.41 9.01 -9.29
N LEU A 776 8.95 8.44 -8.16
CA LEU A 776 8.72 7.00 -8.03
C LEU A 776 7.66 6.50 -9.03
N TRP A 777 6.60 7.27 -9.26
CA TRP A 777 5.55 6.92 -10.22
C TRP A 777 6.01 7.08 -11.68
N LYS A 778 6.91 8.02 -11.99
CA LYS A 778 7.49 8.22 -13.34
C LYS A 778 8.22 6.99 -13.86
N ALA A 779 8.83 6.19 -12.98
CA ALA A 779 9.47 4.93 -13.36
C ALA A 779 8.48 3.90 -13.97
N ARG A 780 7.17 4.09 -13.77
CA ARG A 780 6.12 3.21 -14.32
C ARG A 780 5.56 3.78 -15.63
N ARG A 781 5.34 2.89 -16.61
CA ARG A 781 4.74 3.23 -17.92
C ARG A 781 3.20 3.36 -17.84
N LEU A 782 2.72 4.34 -17.07
CA LEU A 782 1.29 4.62 -16.87
C LEU A 782 0.66 5.36 -18.07
N SER A 783 -0.61 5.09 -18.33
CA SER A 783 -1.46 5.92 -19.22
C SER A 783 -1.68 7.32 -18.64
N MET A 784 -2.18 8.27 -19.45
CA MET A 784 -2.52 9.62 -18.95
C MET A 784 -3.57 9.53 -17.85
N SER A 785 -4.61 8.72 -18.08
CA SER A 785 -5.66 8.45 -17.09
C SER A 785 -5.09 7.84 -15.80
N GLY A 786 -4.11 6.93 -15.90
CA GLY A 786 -3.41 6.36 -14.75
C GLY A 786 -2.57 7.39 -13.98
N ARG A 787 -1.93 8.33 -14.66
CA ARG A 787 -1.20 9.44 -14.01
C ARG A 787 -2.15 10.41 -13.30
N VAL A 788 -3.30 10.72 -13.91
CA VAL A 788 -4.35 11.52 -13.26
C VAL A 788 -4.89 10.81 -12.02
N LEU A 789 -5.08 9.49 -12.08
CA LEU A 789 -5.46 8.70 -10.92
C LEU A 789 -4.44 8.82 -9.77
N VAL A 790 -3.14 8.74 -10.07
CA VAL A 790 -2.08 8.94 -9.06
C VAL A 790 -2.20 10.32 -8.41
N ILE A 791 -2.46 11.37 -9.19
CA ILE A 791 -2.65 12.72 -8.65
C ILE A 791 -3.84 12.75 -7.68
N LYS A 792 -4.98 12.14 -8.07
CA LYS A 792 -6.20 12.11 -7.25
C LYS A 792 -6.04 11.28 -5.97
N ALA A 793 -5.37 10.13 -6.05
CA ALA A 793 -5.40 9.11 -5.01
C ALA A 793 -4.15 9.06 -4.12
N ASP A 794 -3.02 9.63 -4.55
CA ASP A 794 -1.78 9.70 -3.76
C ASP A 794 -1.32 11.15 -3.50
N ILE A 795 -1.31 12.01 -4.53
CA ILE A 795 -0.77 13.38 -4.39
C ILE A 795 -1.73 14.31 -3.66
N LEU A 796 -2.98 14.45 -4.12
CA LEU A 796 -3.97 15.36 -3.54
C LEU A 796 -4.18 15.10 -2.03
N PRO A 797 -4.41 13.85 -1.55
CA PRO A 797 -4.58 13.58 -0.11
C PRO A 797 -3.40 14.03 0.75
N SER A 798 -2.18 14.05 0.20
CA SER A 798 -0.98 14.48 0.93
C SER A 798 -0.90 16.01 1.17
N LEU A 799 -1.69 16.79 0.42
CA LEU A 799 -1.72 18.26 0.47
C LEU A 799 -2.92 18.79 1.26
N VAL A 800 -4.04 18.06 1.23
CA VAL A 800 -5.31 18.47 1.87
C VAL A 800 -5.15 18.81 3.34
N TYR A 801 -4.37 18.02 4.09
CA TYR A 801 -4.19 18.24 5.54
C TYR A 801 -3.64 19.63 5.86
N LEU A 802 -2.67 20.11 5.07
CA LEU A 802 -2.06 21.43 5.26
C LEU A 802 -2.99 22.55 4.77
N ALA A 803 -3.77 22.31 3.72
CA ALA A 803 -4.70 23.29 3.16
C ALA A 803 -5.84 23.68 4.12
N TYR A 804 -6.16 22.84 5.11
CA TYR A 804 -7.09 23.24 6.17
C TYR A 804 -6.51 24.31 7.11
N VAL A 805 -5.18 24.47 7.17
CA VAL A 805 -4.48 25.34 8.12
C VAL A 805 -3.88 26.55 7.43
N PHE A 806 -3.24 26.38 6.27
CA PHE A 806 -2.64 27.48 5.52
C PHE A 806 -3.14 27.48 4.06
N PRO A 807 -3.41 28.66 3.48
CA PRO A 807 -3.62 28.76 2.04
C PRO A 807 -2.33 28.37 1.30
N LEU A 808 -2.41 28.12 -0.01
CA LEU A 808 -1.24 27.79 -0.81
C LEU A 808 -0.52 29.07 -1.28
N PRO A 809 0.77 29.31 -0.93
CA PRO A 809 1.52 30.48 -1.39
C PRO A 809 1.64 30.55 -2.92
N PRO A 810 1.63 31.76 -3.51
CA PRO A 810 1.80 31.97 -4.95
C PRO A 810 3.04 31.27 -5.54
N ARG A 811 4.17 31.28 -4.82
CA ARG A 811 5.41 30.61 -5.26
C ARG A 811 5.24 29.11 -5.48
N TYR A 812 4.49 28.44 -4.62
CA TYR A 812 4.26 26.99 -4.68
C TYR A 812 3.13 26.60 -5.62
N ARG A 813 2.22 27.54 -5.97
CA ARG A 813 1.17 27.30 -6.97
C ARG A 813 1.76 26.96 -8.33
N LYS A 814 2.66 27.81 -8.83
CA LYS A 814 3.30 27.62 -10.15
C LYS A 814 4.06 26.30 -10.19
N ASP A 815 4.85 26.04 -9.17
CA ASP A 815 5.67 24.83 -9.02
C ASP A 815 4.83 23.54 -8.96
N LEU A 816 3.75 23.54 -8.17
CA LEU A 816 2.84 22.41 -8.04
C LEU A 816 2.16 22.09 -9.38
N VAL A 817 1.62 23.11 -10.05
CA VAL A 817 0.96 22.96 -11.36
C VAL A 817 1.96 22.44 -12.39
N GLN A 818 3.17 23.01 -12.44
CA GLN A 818 4.20 22.56 -13.38
C GLN A 818 4.62 21.11 -13.13
N THR A 819 4.85 20.75 -11.86
CA THR A 819 5.22 19.38 -11.47
C THR A 819 4.14 18.38 -11.88
N MET A 820 2.86 18.72 -11.66
CA MET A 820 1.74 17.87 -12.04
C MET A 820 1.61 17.70 -13.54
N PHE A 821 1.56 18.79 -14.31
CA PHE A 821 1.33 18.69 -15.75
C PHE A 821 2.54 18.08 -16.47
N SER A 822 3.75 18.38 -16.01
CA SER A 822 4.96 17.70 -16.48
C SER A 822 4.93 16.20 -16.17
N PHE A 823 4.32 15.78 -15.05
CA PHE A 823 4.06 14.36 -14.78
C PHE A 823 2.99 13.78 -15.71
N VAL A 824 1.82 14.41 -15.82
CA VAL A 824 0.69 13.94 -16.65
C VAL A 824 1.13 13.75 -18.11
N TRP A 825 1.83 14.72 -18.68
CA TRP A 825 2.26 14.68 -20.08
C TRP A 825 3.57 13.91 -20.27
N GLY A 826 4.55 14.07 -19.38
CA GLY A 826 5.89 13.49 -19.55
C GLY A 826 6.66 14.12 -20.72
N GLY A 827 6.32 15.35 -21.11
CA GLY A 827 6.81 16.07 -22.27
C GLY A 827 5.96 17.31 -22.53
N TYR A 828 5.79 17.67 -23.81
CA TYR A 828 4.98 18.82 -24.24
C TYR A 828 3.50 18.69 -23.83
N GLU A 829 2.89 19.83 -23.47
CA GLU A 829 1.47 19.94 -23.14
C GLU A 829 0.67 20.27 -24.40
N TYR A 830 -0.10 19.32 -24.91
CA TYR A 830 -0.81 19.51 -26.19
C TYR A 830 -2.21 20.11 -26.05
N VAL A 831 -2.83 19.99 -24.87
CA VAL A 831 -4.18 20.49 -24.58
C VAL A 831 -4.10 21.51 -23.45
N LYS A 832 -4.90 22.59 -23.56
CA LYS A 832 -4.99 23.65 -22.54
C LYS A 832 -5.28 23.05 -21.16
N ARG A 833 -4.59 23.54 -20.13
CA ARG A 833 -4.73 23.06 -18.75
C ARG A 833 -6.18 23.16 -18.25
N ASP A 834 -6.90 24.23 -18.60
CA ASP A 834 -8.32 24.38 -18.21
C ASP A 834 -9.23 23.32 -18.81
N TRP A 835 -8.95 22.87 -20.03
CA TRP A 835 -9.69 21.77 -20.66
C TRP A 835 -9.37 20.44 -19.98
N MET A 836 -8.12 20.25 -19.54
CA MET A 836 -7.73 19.03 -18.80
C MET A 836 -8.46 18.88 -17.46
N VAL A 837 -8.83 20.00 -16.83
CA VAL A 837 -9.52 20.02 -15.53
C VAL A 837 -10.98 19.58 -15.65
N GLN A 838 -11.63 19.82 -16.79
CA GLN A 838 -13.02 19.44 -17.04
C GLN A 838 -13.27 17.94 -16.87
N SER A 839 -14.52 17.57 -16.59
CA SER A 839 -14.90 16.16 -16.46
C SER A 839 -14.61 15.39 -17.75
N VAL A 840 -14.51 14.08 -17.65
CA VAL A 840 -14.19 13.25 -18.83
C VAL A 840 -15.38 13.26 -19.81
N GLU A 841 -16.59 13.39 -19.25
CA GLU A 841 -17.85 13.50 -19.97
C GLU A 841 -18.00 14.83 -20.73
N GLU A 842 -17.28 15.87 -20.32
CA GLU A 842 -17.29 17.21 -20.96
C GLU A 842 -16.03 17.46 -21.81
N GLY A 843 -15.28 16.40 -22.12
CA GLY A 843 -14.11 16.46 -22.99
C GLY A 843 -12.78 16.73 -22.29
N GLY A 844 -12.76 16.82 -20.98
CA GLY A 844 -11.53 16.92 -20.19
C GLY A 844 -10.94 15.58 -19.78
N ARG A 845 -10.07 15.62 -18.76
CA ARG A 845 -9.45 14.43 -18.14
C ARG A 845 -9.72 14.33 -16.64
N GLY A 846 -10.49 15.27 -16.12
CA GLY A 846 -10.76 15.45 -14.70
C GLY A 846 -9.48 15.65 -13.91
N VAL A 847 -8.45 16.29 -14.46
CA VAL A 847 -7.24 16.64 -13.69
C VAL A 847 -7.69 17.58 -12.56
N PRO A 848 -7.41 17.29 -11.28
CA PRO A 848 -7.82 18.20 -10.23
C PRO A 848 -7.03 19.50 -10.35
N ASP A 849 -7.72 20.64 -10.38
CA ASP A 849 -7.08 21.95 -10.20
C ASP A 849 -6.68 22.07 -8.73
N LEU A 850 -5.45 21.65 -8.39
CA LEU A 850 -5.00 21.59 -7.01
C LEU A 850 -4.99 22.98 -6.34
N PRO A 851 -4.46 24.06 -6.94
CA PRO A 851 -4.55 25.38 -6.33
C PRO A 851 -5.98 25.78 -5.96
N LEU A 852 -6.92 25.67 -6.91
CA LEU A 852 -8.33 25.98 -6.65
C LEU A 852 -8.91 25.06 -5.57
N LYS A 853 -8.63 23.76 -5.64
CA LYS A 853 -9.13 22.77 -4.67
C LYS A 853 -8.65 23.06 -3.25
N LEU A 854 -7.37 23.38 -3.08
CA LEU A 854 -6.78 23.67 -1.78
C LEU A 854 -7.32 24.98 -1.20
N ASP A 855 -7.54 26.01 -2.04
CA ASP A 855 -8.20 27.25 -1.60
C ASP A 855 -9.66 27.02 -1.17
N THR A 856 -10.43 26.22 -1.93
CA THR A 856 -11.81 25.90 -1.54
C THR A 856 -11.87 25.17 -0.21
N ILE A 857 -10.90 24.29 0.08
CA ILE A 857 -10.81 23.60 1.37
C ILE A 857 -10.55 24.61 2.50
N PHE A 858 -9.56 25.48 2.31
CA PHE A 858 -9.21 26.51 3.29
C PHE A 858 -10.39 27.43 3.59
N PHE A 859 -11.02 27.97 2.54
CA PHE A 859 -12.14 28.90 2.67
C PHE A 859 -13.39 28.25 3.26
N SER A 860 -13.78 27.07 2.79
CA SER A 860 -14.95 26.37 3.35
C SER A 860 -14.73 25.95 4.80
N SER A 861 -13.49 25.63 5.20
CA SER A 861 -13.17 25.35 6.61
C SER A 861 -13.47 26.54 7.53
N ILE A 862 -13.12 27.74 7.07
CA ILE A 862 -13.44 29.01 7.75
C ILE A 862 -14.95 29.25 7.78
N CYS A 863 -15.66 29.06 6.67
CA CYS A 863 -17.11 29.26 6.62
C CYS A 863 -17.84 28.30 7.57
N LYS A 864 -17.41 27.02 7.61
CA LYS A 864 -17.92 26.03 8.56
C LYS A 864 -17.70 26.44 10.01
N SER A 865 -16.56 27.02 10.37
CA SER A 865 -16.29 27.41 11.76
C SER A 865 -17.14 28.60 12.21
N LEU A 866 -17.49 29.51 11.30
CA LEU A 866 -18.38 30.64 11.59
C LEU A 866 -19.79 30.17 12.00
N VAL A 867 -20.33 29.13 11.37
CA VAL A 867 -21.68 28.61 11.64
C VAL A 867 -21.73 27.48 12.67
N ASN A 868 -20.62 26.83 12.98
CA ASN A 868 -20.61 25.65 13.86
C ASN A 868 -21.06 26.03 15.28
N PRO A 869 -21.99 25.28 15.92
CA PRO A 869 -22.46 25.60 17.27
C PRO A 869 -21.39 25.42 18.36
N CYS A 870 -20.37 24.58 18.13
CA CYS A 870 -19.29 24.34 19.09
C CYS A 870 -18.49 25.62 19.37
N ASN A 871 -18.34 25.96 20.65
CA ASN A 871 -17.65 27.16 21.10
C ASN A 871 -16.15 26.93 21.33
N HIS A 872 -15.47 26.26 20.38
CA HIS A 872 -14.02 26.06 20.43
C HIS A 872 -13.26 27.41 20.38
N GLY A 873 -12.13 27.54 21.10
CA GLY A 873 -11.36 28.79 21.22
C GLY A 873 -11.00 29.46 19.88
N PHE A 874 -10.66 28.66 18.87
CA PHE A 874 -10.42 29.10 17.48
C PHE A 874 -11.55 29.97 16.92
N LYS A 875 -12.81 29.69 17.26
CA LYS A 875 -13.98 30.41 16.72
C LYS A 875 -13.93 31.89 17.07
N ALA A 876 -13.44 32.25 18.25
CA ALA A 876 -13.32 33.65 18.68
C ALA A 876 -12.42 34.47 17.75
N PHE A 877 -11.28 33.88 17.33
CA PHE A 877 -10.36 34.50 16.37
C PHE A 877 -10.98 34.68 14.99
N VAL A 878 -11.65 33.63 14.48
CA VAL A 878 -12.34 33.71 13.18
C VAL A 878 -13.45 34.76 13.21
N LEU A 879 -14.22 34.83 14.30
CA LEU A 879 -15.22 35.87 14.49
C LEU A 879 -14.54 37.25 14.48
N PHE A 880 -13.50 37.49 15.26
CA PHE A 880 -12.84 38.79 15.31
C PHE A 880 -12.28 39.26 13.95
N TRP A 881 -11.56 38.39 13.23
CA TRP A 881 -10.93 38.78 11.96
C TRP A 881 -11.88 38.74 10.76
N LEU A 882 -12.83 37.80 10.69
CA LEU A 882 -13.56 37.52 9.45
C LEU A 882 -15.06 37.77 9.49
N SER A 883 -15.66 37.98 10.66
CA SER A 883 -17.10 38.23 10.77
C SER A 883 -17.57 39.43 9.97
N PHE A 884 -16.87 40.57 10.02
CA PHE A 884 -17.26 41.77 9.26
C PHE A 884 -17.03 41.62 7.74
N PRO A 885 -15.87 41.14 7.26
CA PRO A 885 -15.66 40.84 5.84
C PRO A 885 -16.63 39.80 5.27
N LEU A 886 -17.07 38.83 6.08
CA LEU A 886 -17.96 37.72 5.68
C LEU A 886 -19.36 37.83 6.32
N ARG A 887 -19.80 39.03 6.70
CA ARG A 887 -21.08 39.29 7.39
C ARG A 887 -22.34 38.88 6.63
N ARG A 888 -22.21 38.52 5.35
CA ARG A 888 -23.31 37.93 4.57
C ARG A 888 -23.59 36.47 4.95
N LEU A 889 -22.64 35.80 5.60
CA LEU A 889 -22.74 34.38 5.98
C LEU A 889 -23.28 34.17 7.39
N ILE A 890 -23.26 35.20 8.24
CA ILE A 890 -23.68 35.15 9.64
C ILE A 890 -24.42 36.42 10.02
N ALA A 891 -25.30 36.38 11.01
CA ALA A 891 -25.86 37.58 11.61
C ALA A 891 -24.72 38.41 12.24
N TRP A 892 -24.48 39.61 11.70
CA TRP A 892 -23.46 40.54 12.20
C TRP A 892 -24.09 41.57 13.12
N ASP A 893 -23.36 41.90 14.18
CA ASP A 893 -23.73 42.88 15.18
C ASP A 893 -22.60 43.93 15.28
N ASN A 894 -22.96 45.20 15.12
CA ASN A 894 -22.01 46.32 15.17
C ASN A 894 -21.38 46.52 16.56
N SER A 895 -21.92 45.91 17.62
CA SER A 895 -21.34 45.91 18.95
C SER A 895 -20.09 45.02 19.08
N ARG A 896 -19.85 44.11 18.11
CA ARG A 896 -18.75 43.15 18.18
C ARG A 896 -17.41 43.77 17.77
N PRO A 897 -16.30 43.40 18.44
CA PRO A 897 -14.97 43.87 18.05
C PRO A 897 -14.62 43.37 16.65
N LYS A 898 -14.10 44.29 15.82
CA LYS A 898 -13.62 44.00 14.46
C LYS A 898 -12.13 44.31 14.35
N ALA A 899 -11.42 43.54 13.53
CA ALA A 899 -10.03 43.80 13.24
C ALA A 899 -9.86 44.93 12.20
N GLU A 900 -8.89 45.81 12.41
CA GLU A 900 -8.48 46.82 11.41
C GLU A 900 -7.57 46.22 10.34
N SER A 901 -6.66 45.34 10.76
CA SER A 901 -5.74 44.61 9.91
C SER A 901 -6.03 43.10 9.97
N LEU A 902 -5.68 42.38 8.90
CA LEU A 902 -5.87 40.93 8.81
C LEU A 902 -4.52 40.24 8.71
N PRO A 903 -4.30 39.11 9.39
CA PRO A 903 -3.20 38.20 9.10
C PRO A 903 -3.18 37.76 7.63
N ALA A 904 -2.00 37.47 7.07
CA ALA A 904 -1.83 37.15 5.65
C ALA A 904 -2.75 36.02 5.14
N HIS A 905 -2.96 34.97 5.94
CA HIS A 905 -3.85 33.87 5.59
C HIS A 905 -5.32 34.29 5.50
N PHE A 906 -5.78 35.23 6.32
CA PHE A 906 -7.14 35.77 6.26
C PHE A 906 -7.30 36.84 5.17
N GLN A 907 -6.26 37.63 4.87
CA GLN A 907 -6.24 38.48 3.68
C GLN A 907 -6.45 37.65 2.40
N HIS A 908 -5.78 36.49 2.30
CA HIS A 908 -5.97 35.55 1.19
C HIS A 908 -7.41 35.07 1.09
N ALA A 909 -8.03 34.65 2.21
CA ALA A 909 -9.42 34.20 2.23
C ALA A 909 -10.39 35.29 1.73
N VAL A 910 -10.26 36.52 2.21
CA VAL A 910 -11.12 37.66 1.80
C VAL A 910 -10.90 38.03 0.34
N LYS A 911 -9.65 38.09 -0.12
CA LYS A 911 -9.33 38.38 -1.52
C LYS A 911 -9.86 37.28 -2.44
N TRP A 912 -9.78 36.03 -2.01
CA TRP A 912 -10.28 34.88 -2.76
C TRP A 912 -11.81 34.87 -2.83
N SER A 913 -12.51 35.13 -1.71
CA SER A 913 -13.98 35.18 -1.69
C SER A 913 -14.55 36.30 -2.56
N ARG A 914 -13.90 37.48 -2.58
CA ARG A 914 -14.31 38.59 -3.46
C ARG A 914 -14.19 38.27 -4.95
N ARG A 915 -13.27 37.37 -5.32
CA ARG A 915 -13.08 36.94 -6.72
C ARG A 915 -14.12 35.90 -7.18
N HIS A 916 -14.84 35.27 -6.26
CA HIS A 916 -15.75 34.15 -6.53
C HIS A 916 -17.13 34.42 -5.93
N ILE A 917 -18.08 34.86 -6.75
CA ILE A 917 -19.43 35.25 -6.29
C ILE A 917 -20.19 34.11 -5.58
N GLU A 918 -19.94 32.86 -5.95
CA GLU A 918 -20.52 31.67 -5.31
C GLU A 918 -20.13 31.52 -3.84
N CYS A 919 -19.06 32.17 -3.41
CA CYS A 919 -18.69 32.24 -2.01
C CYS A 919 -19.67 33.07 -1.17
N GLN A 920 -20.64 33.72 -1.80
CA GLN A 920 -21.73 34.46 -1.13
C GLN A 920 -22.95 33.57 -0.85
N GLU A 921 -23.04 32.38 -1.45
CA GLU A 921 -24.11 31.41 -1.17
C GLU A 921 -23.77 30.61 0.10
N GLY A 922 -24.49 30.88 1.18
CA GLY A 922 -24.19 30.34 2.52
C GLY A 922 -24.01 28.82 2.56
N VAL A 923 -24.97 28.06 2.02
CA VAL A 923 -24.91 26.58 2.01
C VAL A 923 -23.76 26.06 1.14
N LEU A 924 -23.54 26.67 -0.03
CA LEU A 924 -22.53 26.24 -0.98
C LEU A 924 -21.11 26.45 -0.45
N CYS A 925 -20.84 27.61 0.18
CA CYS A 925 -19.51 27.95 0.67
C CYS A 925 -19.04 27.04 1.81
N MET A 926 -19.96 26.37 2.51
CA MET A 926 -19.65 25.42 3.57
C MET A 926 -19.24 24.05 3.03
N ASP A 927 -19.60 23.66 1.81
CA ASP A 927 -19.14 22.39 1.22
C ASP A 927 -18.04 22.61 0.17
N HIS A 928 -16.78 22.44 0.57
CA HIS A 928 -15.62 22.52 -0.34
C HIS A 928 -15.69 21.58 -1.56
N ARG A 929 -16.49 20.50 -1.51
CA ARG A 929 -16.68 19.61 -2.67
C ARG A 929 -17.71 20.21 -3.63
N ALA A 930 -18.82 20.71 -3.12
CA ALA A 930 -19.81 21.42 -3.92
C ALA A 930 -19.23 22.71 -4.50
N LEU A 931 -18.64 23.59 -3.68
CA LEU A 931 -18.03 24.84 -4.10
C LEU A 931 -16.98 24.64 -5.20
N TYR A 932 -16.06 23.67 -5.01
CA TYR A 932 -15.08 23.34 -6.04
C TYR A 932 -15.72 22.88 -7.36
N ARG A 933 -16.76 22.04 -7.30
CA ARG A 933 -17.45 21.57 -8.51
C ARG A 933 -18.11 22.73 -9.25
N THR A 934 -18.78 23.62 -8.53
CA THR A 934 -19.42 24.82 -9.13
C THR A 934 -18.38 25.73 -9.79
N LEU A 935 -17.27 26.01 -9.11
CA LEU A 935 -16.19 26.86 -9.65
C LEU A 935 -15.50 26.25 -10.88
N VAL A 936 -15.40 24.92 -10.96
CA VAL A 936 -14.86 24.23 -12.14
C VAL A 936 -15.87 24.26 -13.30
N ALA A 937 -17.16 24.04 -13.00
CA ALA A 937 -18.22 24.02 -14.01
C ALA A 937 -18.37 25.38 -14.73
N LYS A 938 -18.09 26.50 -14.05
CA LYS A 938 -18.09 27.85 -14.67
C LYS A 938 -17.12 28.03 -15.83
N ARG A 939 -16.08 27.20 -15.93
CA ARG A 939 -15.13 27.27 -17.06
C ARG A 939 -15.76 26.76 -18.38
N GLY A 940 -16.96 26.19 -18.32
CA GLY A 940 -17.68 25.64 -19.46
C GLY A 940 -17.10 24.31 -19.96
N PRO A 941 -17.85 23.58 -20.79
CA PRO A 941 -17.35 22.36 -21.43
C PRO A 941 -16.24 22.69 -22.42
N VAL A 942 -15.48 21.67 -22.81
CA VAL A 942 -14.45 21.84 -23.85
C VAL A 942 -15.12 22.16 -25.18
N GLY A 943 -14.92 23.39 -25.67
CA GLY A 943 -15.41 23.86 -26.97
C GLY A 943 -14.59 23.35 -28.15
N VAL A 944 -14.70 22.07 -28.49
CA VAL A 944 -14.19 21.53 -29.76
C VAL A 944 -15.30 21.57 -30.80
N TYR A 945 -15.00 22.19 -31.95
CA TYR A 945 -15.96 22.32 -33.05
C TYR A 945 -16.46 20.94 -33.52
N GLY A 946 -17.78 20.77 -33.60
CA GLY A 946 -18.39 19.53 -34.08
C GLY A 946 -18.34 18.34 -33.10
N VAL A 947 -18.04 18.56 -31.82
CA VAL A 947 -17.99 17.49 -30.80
C VAL A 947 -18.91 17.84 -29.62
N GLY A 948 -20.05 17.13 -29.50
CA GLY A 948 -20.96 17.28 -28.37
C GLY A 948 -20.65 16.31 -27.21
N THR A 949 -21.36 16.47 -26.09
CA THR A 949 -21.22 15.66 -24.87
C THR A 949 -21.45 14.16 -25.12
N GLU A 950 -22.31 13.83 -26.08
CA GLU A 950 -22.59 12.47 -26.52
C GLU A 950 -21.34 11.77 -27.08
N VAL A 951 -20.52 12.49 -27.85
CA VAL A 951 -19.27 11.95 -28.42
C VAL A 951 -18.22 11.73 -27.32
N TRP A 952 -18.12 12.67 -26.38
CA TRP A 952 -17.22 12.52 -25.22
C TRP A 952 -17.58 11.32 -24.36
N LYS A 953 -18.87 11.09 -24.10
CA LYS A 953 -19.35 9.89 -23.39
C LYS A 953 -19.06 8.61 -24.20
N ALA A 954 -19.24 8.65 -25.51
CA ALA A 954 -19.04 7.48 -26.39
C ALA A 954 -17.59 6.98 -26.36
N ILE A 955 -16.59 7.86 -26.33
CA ILE A 955 -15.18 7.42 -26.27
C ILE A 955 -14.77 6.83 -24.91
N GLN A 956 -15.61 6.97 -23.88
CA GLN A 956 -15.34 6.50 -22.51
C GLN A 956 -15.95 5.14 -22.16
N GLN A 957 -16.48 4.42 -23.16
CA GLN A 957 -17.09 3.08 -23.03
C GLN A 957 -16.36 2.18 -22.01
N LYS A 958 -17.13 1.58 -21.09
CA LYS A 958 -16.60 0.66 -20.07
C LYS A 958 -16.00 -0.56 -20.77
N GLY A 959 -14.83 -1.00 -20.29
CA GLY A 959 -14.11 -2.13 -20.88
C GLY A 959 -13.09 -1.77 -21.96
N ILE A 960 -13.11 -0.56 -22.54
CA ILE A 960 -11.99 -0.09 -23.38
C ILE A 960 -10.80 0.29 -22.47
N SER A 961 -9.57 -0.05 -22.87
CA SER A 961 -8.37 0.26 -22.07
C SER A 961 -8.08 1.76 -22.02
N ASN A 962 -7.50 2.24 -20.93
CA ASN A 962 -7.19 3.67 -20.76
C ASN A 962 -6.33 4.25 -21.90
N ARG A 963 -5.38 3.48 -22.44
CA ARG A 963 -4.52 3.95 -23.54
C ARG A 963 -5.30 4.19 -24.84
N LEU A 964 -6.26 3.31 -25.14
CA LEU A 964 -7.15 3.47 -26.31
C LEU A 964 -8.03 4.72 -26.15
N LYS A 965 -8.54 4.94 -24.93
CA LYS A 965 -9.31 6.15 -24.59
C LYS A 965 -8.47 7.42 -24.68
N ASP A 966 -7.19 7.34 -24.29
CA ASP A 966 -6.22 8.45 -24.39
C ASP A 966 -5.99 8.87 -25.84
N LEU A 967 -5.82 7.90 -26.76
CA LEU A 967 -5.66 8.18 -28.18
C LEU A 967 -6.92 8.81 -28.79
N ASN A 968 -8.09 8.21 -28.58
CA ASN A 968 -9.35 8.73 -29.14
C ASN A 968 -9.62 10.18 -28.73
N TRP A 969 -9.35 10.50 -27.47
CA TRP A 969 -9.50 11.85 -26.96
C TRP A 969 -8.51 12.84 -27.58
N LEU A 970 -7.23 12.46 -27.76
CA LEU A 970 -6.27 13.32 -28.46
C LEU A 970 -6.66 13.55 -29.92
N CYS A 971 -7.24 12.54 -30.59
CA CYS A 971 -7.80 12.69 -31.93
C CYS A 971 -8.94 13.73 -31.94
N LEU A 972 -9.89 13.64 -31.00
CA LEU A 972 -11.02 14.58 -30.92
C LEU A 972 -10.54 16.00 -30.64
N HIS A 973 -9.54 16.18 -29.77
CA HIS A 973 -8.96 17.49 -29.50
C HIS A 973 -8.14 18.08 -30.66
N GLY A 974 -7.84 17.29 -31.69
CA GLY A 974 -7.00 17.74 -32.79
C GLY A 974 -5.50 17.79 -32.43
N ARG A 975 -5.03 17.01 -31.44
CA ARG A 975 -3.75 17.24 -30.75
C ARG A 975 -2.70 16.15 -30.90
N LEU A 976 -2.88 15.20 -31.82
CA LEU A 976 -1.80 14.26 -32.11
C LEU A 976 -0.67 14.96 -32.88
N PRO A 977 0.60 14.59 -32.62
CA PRO A 977 1.77 15.19 -33.27
C PRO A 977 1.95 14.65 -34.70
N VAL A 978 0.99 14.92 -35.58
CA VAL A 978 1.11 14.74 -37.03
C VAL A 978 2.04 15.81 -37.62
N ARG A 979 2.64 15.59 -38.79
CA ARG A 979 3.63 16.53 -39.36
C ARG A 979 3.06 17.92 -39.62
N GLU A 980 1.79 18.06 -39.97
CA GLU A 980 1.14 19.38 -40.09
C GLU A 980 1.22 20.17 -38.76
N VAL A 981 0.86 19.52 -37.65
CA VAL A 981 0.90 20.12 -36.30
C VAL A 981 2.34 20.43 -35.90
N LEU A 982 3.27 19.50 -36.13
CA LEU A 982 4.68 19.68 -35.79
C LEU A 982 5.33 20.80 -36.61
N TYR A 983 5.03 20.88 -37.91
CA TYR A 983 5.54 21.92 -38.81
C TYR A 983 5.06 23.31 -38.38
N ARG A 984 3.77 23.48 -38.08
CA ARG A 984 3.21 24.75 -37.58
C ARG A 984 3.87 25.26 -36.29
N HIS A 985 4.42 24.35 -35.47
CA HIS A 985 5.10 24.69 -34.22
C HIS A 985 6.64 24.71 -34.35
N GLY A 986 7.18 24.64 -35.58
CA GLY A 986 8.64 24.63 -35.82
C GLY A 986 9.36 23.37 -35.37
N LEU A 987 8.63 22.29 -35.04
CA LEU A 987 9.18 21.01 -34.57
C LEU A 987 9.44 20.00 -35.69
N SER A 988 9.03 20.31 -36.93
CA SER A 988 9.31 19.50 -38.11
C SER A 988 9.64 20.40 -39.30
N LYS A 989 10.59 19.97 -40.15
CA LYS A 989 10.93 20.66 -41.40
C LYS A 989 9.95 20.37 -42.54
N VAL A 990 9.12 19.34 -42.40
CA VAL A 990 8.30 18.79 -43.48
C VAL A 990 6.87 18.59 -42.99
N LYS A 991 5.88 19.09 -43.76
CA LYS A 991 4.45 18.94 -43.46
C LYS A 991 3.77 17.77 -44.16
N VAL A 992 4.43 17.13 -45.13
CA VAL A 992 3.87 16.03 -45.93
C VAL A 992 3.93 14.67 -45.24
N CYS A 993 3.05 13.75 -45.61
CA CYS A 993 2.95 12.40 -45.10
C CYS A 993 4.30 11.65 -45.12
N PRO A 994 4.65 10.89 -44.07
CA PRO A 994 5.91 10.12 -44.05
C PRO A 994 5.89 8.86 -44.93
N ARG A 995 4.75 8.51 -45.52
CA ARG A 995 4.63 7.30 -46.33
C ARG A 995 5.11 7.57 -47.75
N GLU A 996 5.90 6.63 -48.27
CA GLU A 996 6.45 6.68 -49.61
C GLU A 996 5.32 6.81 -50.66
N GLY A 997 5.53 7.69 -51.65
CA GLY A 997 4.53 8.00 -52.69
C GLY A 997 3.36 8.90 -52.23
N CYS A 998 3.27 9.28 -50.96
CA CYS A 998 2.20 10.14 -50.45
C CYS A 998 2.68 11.59 -50.23
N GLN A 999 2.39 12.48 -51.17
CA GLN A 999 2.81 13.90 -51.12
C GLN A 999 1.80 14.85 -50.43
N ALA A 1000 0.69 14.31 -49.92
CA ALA A 1000 -0.32 15.10 -49.23
C ALA A 1000 0.15 15.60 -47.85
N GLU A 1001 -0.39 16.72 -47.41
CA GLU A 1001 -0.16 17.27 -46.07
C GLU A 1001 -0.69 16.31 -44.99
N GLU A 1002 0.15 15.99 -43.99
CA GLU A 1002 -0.20 15.03 -42.94
C GLU A 1002 -1.07 15.68 -41.86
N THR A 1003 -2.35 15.87 -42.18
CA THR A 1003 -3.38 16.24 -41.20
C THR A 1003 -3.87 15.01 -40.43
N LEU A 1004 -4.56 15.20 -39.31
CA LEU A 1004 -5.25 14.11 -38.59
C LEU A 1004 -6.22 13.35 -39.49
N ARG A 1005 -6.95 14.09 -40.34
CA ARG A 1005 -7.89 13.52 -41.31
C ARG A 1005 -7.15 12.68 -42.36
N HIS A 1006 -6.00 13.16 -42.81
CA HIS A 1006 -5.15 12.40 -43.71
C HIS A 1006 -4.63 11.11 -43.06
N THR A 1007 -4.02 11.21 -41.87
CA THR A 1007 -3.42 10.08 -41.16
C THR A 1007 -4.40 8.93 -40.90
N PHE A 1008 -5.63 9.25 -40.51
CA PHE A 1008 -6.62 8.22 -40.14
C PHE A 1008 -7.61 7.87 -41.24
N TRP A 1009 -7.74 8.65 -42.31
CA TRP A 1009 -8.79 8.43 -43.31
C TRP A 1009 -8.41 8.72 -44.76
N GLU A 1010 -7.89 9.91 -45.10
CA GLU A 1010 -7.69 10.28 -46.52
C GLU A 1010 -6.46 9.61 -47.16
N CYS A 1011 -5.47 9.22 -46.36
CA CYS A 1011 -4.30 8.52 -46.87
C CYS A 1011 -4.69 7.20 -47.55
N SER A 1012 -4.16 6.95 -48.75
CA SER A 1012 -4.40 5.71 -49.50
C SER A 1012 -4.08 4.46 -48.67
N PHE A 1013 -3.03 4.51 -47.85
CA PHE A 1013 -2.69 3.46 -46.89
C PHE A 1013 -3.78 3.26 -45.83
N ALA A 1014 -4.28 4.34 -45.22
CA ALA A 1014 -5.32 4.26 -44.20
C ALA A 1014 -6.64 3.73 -44.77
N ARG A 1015 -7.03 4.16 -45.98
CA ARG A 1015 -8.21 3.63 -46.69
C ARG A 1015 -8.10 2.13 -46.94
N LYS A 1016 -6.93 1.65 -47.39
CA LYS A 1016 -6.68 0.21 -47.59
C LYS A 1016 -6.81 -0.56 -46.27
N VAL A 1017 -6.23 -0.07 -45.18
CA VAL A 1017 -6.37 -0.70 -43.85
C VAL A 1017 -7.83 -0.77 -43.40
N TRP A 1018 -8.59 0.32 -43.53
CA TRP A 1018 -10.01 0.32 -43.16
C TRP A 1018 -10.86 -0.55 -44.10
N GLY A 1019 -10.51 -0.64 -45.39
CA GLY A 1019 -11.15 -1.54 -46.35
C GLY A 1019 -10.93 -3.02 -46.01
N ASP A 1020 -9.70 -3.39 -45.66
CA ASP A 1020 -9.35 -4.75 -45.23
C ASP A 1020 -9.97 -5.12 -43.88
N LEU A 1021 -10.11 -4.16 -42.96
CA LEU A 1021 -10.86 -4.35 -41.72
C LEU A 1021 -12.38 -4.43 -41.99
N GLY A 1022 -12.90 -3.61 -42.91
CA GLY A 1022 -14.31 -3.57 -43.29
C GLY A 1022 -14.78 -4.87 -43.93
N SER A 1023 -14.04 -5.37 -44.92
CA SER A 1023 -14.29 -6.66 -45.59
C SER A 1023 -14.25 -7.83 -44.61
N PHE A 1024 -13.36 -7.78 -43.62
CA PHE A 1024 -13.24 -8.81 -42.59
C PHE A 1024 -14.38 -8.80 -41.58
N PHE A 1025 -15.00 -7.65 -41.30
CA PHE A 1025 -15.97 -7.53 -40.21
C PHE A 1025 -17.42 -7.36 -40.63
N GLN A 1026 -17.76 -7.24 -41.94
CA GLN A 1026 -19.08 -7.09 -42.59
C GLN A 1026 -20.08 -6.05 -41.99
N VAL A 1027 -20.19 -6.00 -40.66
CA VAL A 1027 -20.85 -5.05 -39.75
C VAL A 1027 -20.42 -3.58 -39.94
N LEU A 1028 -19.28 -3.32 -40.60
CA LEU A 1028 -18.72 -1.98 -40.81
C LEU A 1028 -19.23 -1.27 -42.09
N GLY A 1029 -20.37 -1.71 -42.63
CA GLY A 1029 -21.07 -1.04 -43.74
C GLY A 1029 -21.38 0.42 -43.39
N ILE A 1030 -20.65 1.34 -44.05
CA ILE A 1030 -20.62 2.80 -43.86
C ILE A 1030 -19.70 3.28 -42.72
N LEU A 1031 -18.40 2.99 -42.85
CA LEU A 1031 -17.37 3.80 -42.17
C LEU A 1031 -17.20 5.13 -42.92
N SER A 1032 -17.69 6.22 -42.35
CA SER A 1032 -17.34 7.57 -42.78
C SER A 1032 -16.20 8.11 -41.91
N PHE A 1033 -15.58 9.21 -42.37
CA PHE A 1033 -14.65 9.97 -41.53
C PHE A 1033 -15.26 10.32 -40.17
N ASP A 1034 -16.52 10.78 -40.18
CA ASP A 1034 -17.23 11.16 -38.95
C ASP A 1034 -17.56 9.95 -38.08
N ALA A 1035 -17.80 8.78 -38.65
CA ALA A 1035 -17.97 7.54 -37.90
C ALA A 1035 -16.66 7.11 -37.22
N ILE A 1036 -15.52 7.19 -37.91
CA ILE A 1036 -14.22 6.83 -37.35
C ILE A 1036 -13.79 7.85 -36.31
N MET A 1037 -13.83 9.14 -36.62
CA MET A 1037 -13.31 10.18 -35.74
C MET A 1037 -14.26 10.52 -34.59
N LEU A 1038 -15.54 10.72 -34.89
CA LEU A 1038 -16.55 11.24 -33.96
C LEU A 1038 -17.56 10.17 -33.50
N GLY A 1039 -17.62 9.02 -34.16
CA GLY A 1039 -18.68 8.02 -33.92
C GLY A 1039 -20.07 8.45 -34.41
N ARG A 1040 -20.17 9.53 -35.20
CA ARG A 1040 -21.44 10.02 -35.75
C ARG A 1040 -21.93 9.10 -36.87
N GLY A 1041 -23.24 8.87 -36.95
CA GLY A 1041 -23.86 7.93 -37.89
C GLY A 1041 -23.99 6.49 -37.37
N LEU A 1042 -23.41 6.16 -36.21
CA LEU A 1042 -23.55 4.85 -35.54
C LEU A 1042 -24.85 4.72 -34.71
N GLY A 1043 -25.70 5.77 -34.71
CA GLY A 1043 -26.73 6.06 -33.70
C GLY A 1043 -28.00 5.20 -33.68
N LYS A 1044 -28.25 4.33 -34.66
CA LYS A 1044 -29.43 3.43 -34.63
C LYS A 1044 -29.25 2.17 -33.76
N ARG A 1045 -28.06 1.96 -33.16
CA ARG A 1045 -27.69 0.70 -32.48
C ARG A 1045 -27.38 0.95 -31.01
N SER A 1046 -28.37 0.81 -30.13
CA SER A 1046 -28.16 0.87 -28.67
C SER A 1046 -27.64 -0.48 -28.12
N GLY A 1047 -26.88 -0.44 -27.02
CA GLY A 1047 -26.43 -1.65 -26.30
C GLY A 1047 -25.05 -2.22 -26.71
N ARG A 1048 -24.90 -3.56 -26.62
CA ARG A 1048 -23.60 -4.29 -26.68
C ARG A 1048 -22.86 -4.16 -28.02
N GLY A 1049 -23.57 -3.95 -29.13
CA GLY A 1049 -22.97 -3.75 -30.46
C GLY A 1049 -22.17 -2.44 -30.59
N SER A 1050 -22.55 -1.39 -29.86
CA SER A 1050 -21.83 -0.10 -29.84
C SER A 1050 -20.43 -0.23 -29.24
N PHE A 1051 -20.26 -1.07 -28.20
CA PHE A 1051 -18.96 -1.30 -27.56
C PHE A 1051 -17.96 -1.95 -28.52
N LEU A 1052 -18.37 -2.97 -29.28
CA LEU A 1052 -17.50 -3.68 -30.22
C LEU A 1052 -17.03 -2.78 -31.35
N ILE A 1053 -17.94 -1.98 -31.92
CA ILE A 1053 -17.61 -1.00 -32.95
C ILE A 1053 -16.58 0.01 -32.44
N TRP A 1054 -16.80 0.57 -31.25
CA TRP A 1054 -15.84 1.49 -30.64
C TRP A 1054 -14.50 0.82 -30.32
N LEU A 1055 -14.49 -0.42 -29.85
CA LEU A 1055 -13.28 -1.18 -29.62
C LEU A 1055 -12.49 -1.35 -30.93
N LEU A 1056 -13.16 -1.73 -32.01
CA LEU A 1056 -12.57 -1.90 -33.35
C LEU A 1056 -11.99 -0.60 -33.88
N ILE A 1057 -12.76 0.48 -33.87
CA ILE A 1057 -12.31 1.81 -34.31
C ILE A 1057 -11.09 2.24 -33.49
N SER A 1058 -11.12 2.04 -32.18
CA SER A 1058 -10.01 2.41 -31.29
C SER A 1058 -8.74 1.60 -31.58
N LEU A 1059 -8.87 0.29 -31.82
CA LEU A 1059 -7.76 -0.58 -32.16
C LEU A 1059 -7.19 -0.25 -33.54
N GLY A 1060 -8.04 0.01 -34.54
CA GLY A 1060 -7.63 0.44 -35.87
C GLY A 1060 -6.88 1.76 -35.86
N LYS A 1061 -7.41 2.79 -35.18
CA LYS A 1061 -6.69 4.06 -34.96
C LYS A 1061 -5.34 3.84 -34.29
N THR A 1062 -5.29 3.01 -33.25
CA THR A 1062 -4.05 2.75 -32.52
C THR A 1062 -3.02 2.05 -33.39
N ALA A 1063 -3.41 1.04 -34.16
CA ALA A 1063 -2.52 0.31 -35.04
C ALA A 1063 -1.99 1.20 -36.19
N LEU A 1064 -2.85 2.06 -36.76
CA LEU A 1064 -2.45 3.07 -37.76
C LEU A 1064 -1.46 4.08 -37.16
N TRP A 1065 -1.75 4.58 -35.97
CA TRP A 1065 -0.89 5.54 -35.27
C TRP A 1065 0.46 4.93 -34.89
N ASP A 1066 0.46 3.73 -34.31
CA ASP A 1066 1.67 3.02 -33.93
C ASP A 1066 2.55 2.69 -35.16
N SER A 1067 1.94 2.22 -36.26
CA SER A 1067 2.63 2.00 -37.53
C SER A 1067 3.29 3.28 -38.03
N ARG A 1068 2.58 4.41 -38.00
CA ARG A 1068 3.14 5.71 -38.37
C ARG A 1068 4.27 6.14 -37.44
N VAL A 1069 4.12 5.97 -36.12
CA VAL A 1069 5.15 6.34 -35.14
C VAL A 1069 6.43 5.50 -35.34
N VAL A 1070 6.29 4.20 -35.58
CA VAL A 1070 7.41 3.30 -35.85
C VAL A 1070 8.09 3.65 -37.18
N LEU A 1071 7.32 3.94 -38.23
CA LEU A 1071 7.85 4.42 -39.50
C LEU A 1071 8.69 5.68 -39.31
N VAL A 1072 8.18 6.69 -38.57
CA VAL A 1072 8.90 7.95 -38.37
C VAL A 1072 10.12 7.82 -37.45
N LYS A 1073 10.06 6.96 -36.43
CA LYS A 1073 11.16 6.83 -35.45
C LYS A 1073 12.24 5.83 -35.82
N SER A 1074 11.86 4.79 -36.57
CA SER A 1074 12.71 3.63 -36.81
C SER A 1074 12.80 3.26 -38.29
N ASN A 1075 12.14 4.02 -39.18
CA ASN A 1075 12.09 3.77 -40.62
C ASN A 1075 11.58 2.37 -40.99
N VAL A 1076 10.73 1.77 -40.14
CA VAL A 1076 10.14 0.45 -40.39
C VAL A 1076 8.68 0.63 -40.78
N ASP A 1077 8.32 0.26 -42.01
CA ASP A 1077 6.92 0.16 -42.43
C ASP A 1077 6.34 -1.22 -42.10
N TRP A 1078 5.15 -1.23 -41.50
CA TRP A 1078 4.43 -2.45 -41.17
C TRP A 1078 3.65 -3.01 -42.36
N GLY A 1079 3.43 -2.18 -43.39
CA GLY A 1079 2.51 -2.50 -44.48
C GLY A 1079 1.05 -2.61 -44.00
N VAL A 1080 0.12 -2.67 -44.95
CA VAL A 1080 -1.32 -2.79 -44.64
C VAL A 1080 -1.61 -4.10 -43.89
N GLY A 1081 -1.07 -5.21 -44.40
CA GLY A 1081 -1.26 -6.54 -43.81
C GLY A 1081 -0.73 -6.67 -42.37
N GLY A 1082 0.39 -6.00 -42.04
CA GLY A 1082 0.94 -5.99 -40.68
C GLY A 1082 0.05 -5.23 -39.69
N VAL A 1083 -0.50 -4.09 -40.11
CA VAL A 1083 -1.46 -3.30 -39.30
C VAL A 1083 -2.75 -4.08 -39.05
N VAL A 1084 -3.32 -4.70 -40.08
CA VAL A 1084 -4.54 -5.52 -39.97
C VAL A 1084 -4.30 -6.74 -39.06
N SER A 1085 -3.16 -7.42 -39.23
CA SER A 1085 -2.76 -8.55 -38.38
C SER A 1085 -2.63 -8.16 -36.91
N ARG A 1086 -2.13 -6.95 -36.63
CA ARG A 1086 -2.03 -6.43 -35.26
C ARG A 1086 -3.41 -6.24 -34.61
N VAL A 1087 -4.35 -5.62 -35.33
CA VAL A 1087 -5.72 -5.42 -34.85
C VAL A 1087 -6.40 -6.77 -34.58
N ARG A 1088 -6.27 -7.74 -35.50
CA ARG A 1088 -6.79 -9.10 -35.34
C ARG A 1088 -6.24 -9.77 -34.07
N ALA A 1089 -4.93 -9.68 -33.84
CA ALA A 1089 -4.30 -10.29 -32.68
C ALA A 1089 -4.79 -9.68 -31.36
N ASP A 1090 -5.00 -8.37 -31.30
CA ASP A 1090 -5.44 -7.70 -30.07
C ASP A 1090 -6.94 -7.92 -29.78
N LEU A 1091 -7.77 -8.09 -30.81
CA LEU A 1091 -9.17 -8.53 -30.66
C LEU A 1091 -9.28 -9.97 -30.19
N ARG A 1092 -8.53 -10.89 -30.83
CA ARG A 1092 -8.55 -12.30 -30.48
C ARG A 1092 -8.21 -12.52 -29.00
N LYS A 1093 -7.16 -11.86 -28.52
CA LYS A 1093 -6.80 -11.86 -27.08
C LYS A 1093 -7.94 -11.40 -26.18
N ARG A 1094 -8.76 -10.45 -26.65
CA ARG A 1094 -9.86 -9.89 -25.87
C ARG A 1094 -11.08 -10.80 -25.87
N PHE A 1095 -11.38 -11.44 -27.00
CA PHE A 1095 -12.41 -12.46 -27.10
C PHE A 1095 -12.07 -13.68 -26.24
N GLU A 1096 -10.85 -14.21 -26.36
CA GLU A 1096 -10.34 -15.32 -25.52
C GLU A 1096 -10.47 -14.97 -24.02
N PHE A 1097 -10.10 -13.75 -23.64
CA PHE A 1097 -10.25 -13.27 -22.26
C PHE A 1097 -11.71 -13.25 -21.77
N ASP A 1098 -12.66 -12.81 -22.60
CA ASP A 1098 -14.07 -12.79 -22.23
C ASP A 1098 -14.63 -14.22 -22.14
N VAL A 1099 -14.31 -15.10 -23.12
CA VAL A 1099 -14.72 -16.53 -23.15
C VAL A 1099 -14.33 -17.24 -21.87
N ASP A 1100 -13.08 -17.08 -21.44
CA ASP A 1100 -12.57 -17.71 -20.22
C ASP A 1100 -13.19 -17.10 -18.95
N LYS A 1101 -13.68 -15.85 -18.99
CA LYS A 1101 -14.25 -15.16 -17.82
C LYS A 1101 -15.73 -15.42 -17.61
N TYR A 1102 -16.53 -15.37 -18.67
CA TYR A 1102 -18.00 -15.46 -18.61
C TYR A 1102 -18.53 -16.79 -19.16
N GLY A 1103 -17.64 -17.65 -19.66
CA GLY A 1103 -18.00 -18.84 -20.43
C GLY A 1103 -18.19 -18.51 -21.90
N PHE A 1104 -18.10 -19.55 -22.74
CA PHE A 1104 -18.22 -19.43 -24.19
C PHE A 1104 -19.58 -18.88 -24.61
N HIS A 1105 -20.68 -19.34 -24.01
CA HIS A 1105 -22.03 -18.88 -24.36
C HIS A 1105 -22.25 -17.40 -24.07
N ALA A 1106 -21.92 -16.93 -22.86
CA ALA A 1106 -22.07 -15.51 -22.51
C ALA A 1106 -21.14 -14.60 -23.35
N SER A 1107 -19.96 -15.10 -23.74
CA SER A 1107 -19.03 -14.37 -24.60
C SER A 1107 -19.46 -14.38 -26.06
N LYS A 1108 -20.00 -15.50 -26.55
CA LYS A 1108 -20.65 -15.60 -27.84
C LYS A 1108 -21.85 -14.65 -27.91
N GLU A 1109 -22.66 -14.53 -26.85
CA GLU A 1109 -23.71 -13.51 -26.80
C GLU A 1109 -23.17 -12.07 -26.79
N ARG A 1110 -22.07 -11.82 -26.08
CA ARG A 1110 -21.47 -10.50 -25.98
C ARG A 1110 -20.78 -10.06 -27.28
N TRP A 1111 -20.22 -11.02 -28.01
CA TRP A 1111 -19.52 -10.87 -29.28
C TRP A 1111 -20.37 -11.36 -30.46
N LYS A 1112 -21.68 -11.55 -30.26
CA LYS A 1112 -22.60 -12.20 -31.21
C LYS A 1112 -22.46 -11.66 -32.63
N TYR A 1113 -22.44 -10.34 -32.75
CA TYR A 1113 -22.28 -9.61 -34.01
C TYR A 1113 -20.96 -9.82 -34.77
N LEU A 1114 -19.89 -10.26 -34.10
CA LEU A 1114 -18.61 -10.58 -34.75
C LEU A 1114 -18.44 -12.08 -34.96
N TYR A 1115 -19.30 -12.87 -34.33
CA TYR A 1115 -19.29 -14.33 -34.38
C TYR A 1115 -20.24 -14.84 -35.46
N GLU A 1116 -21.43 -14.23 -35.55
CA GLU A 1116 -22.31 -14.20 -36.73
C GLU A 1116 -21.67 -13.34 -37.82
#